data_AF-A0A661NBI9-F1
#
_entry.id   AF-A0A661NBI9-F1
#
_cell.length_a   1.000
_cell.length_b   1.000
_cell.length_c   1.000
_cell.angle_alpha   90.00
_cell.angle_beta   90.00
_cell.angle_gamma   90.00
#
_symmetry.space_group_name_H-M   'P 1'
#
loop_
_entity.id
_entity.type
_entity.pdbx_description
1 polymer ?
#
loop_
_entity_poly.entity_id
_entity_poly.type
_entity_poly.pdbx_seq_one_letter_code
_entity_poly.pdbx_strand_id
1 'polypeptide(L)'
;MHRFHNRPVIFGEVLFDHFADGSRVLGGAPFNVAWHLRGFGAHPLVITAVGADAEGREVLERMASWDLMTDGVQTDAAHPTGRVTASIVDGENHFEIAPGQAWDFIHADHAVRAASEKAPGLVYHGTLALRNGESWNALRSLKGKTEASSFVDLNLREPWWTKDKVDWCLSTADWIKLNDTELADLTASPTDSFEECRDAALGLAREHAIQGVIVTRGPQGALSVVGGKRVFEATAPPVASVVDTVGAGDAFSAVVCLGLLHEWDHQATLDRAAAFAADLCTVRGATTPDFGLYEGHLAQWSEETSTGSISSPGPEGLYVLSLTIHGLVRATDIELGRDADTGGQVSYVVDQARALAQRPDVERVDVVTRLIEDRRVDESYSRPFEPICPGAQIVRIPFGPRRYLLKETLWPHLDSLLDQITRYIRMQARTPDVIHGHYADAGYLGAQLAKLLGVPFVFTGHSLGRVKKLRLESKGEASEQTYRFTQRIEAEERAVETAALVIASTRQEVREQYELYDHYQPDRMQVIPPGVDLSRFSPPDPDWPRPGIAAELDRFLIDPRKPMVLAVARADERKNFEGLVRAFGETEGLREMANLIIIAGNRDDITEMSAGQRRVLTHILRLIDRYDLYGSAAYPKHHASTDVPDLYKLAAQTKGVFVNPALTEPFGLTLLEAAATGLPLVATNDGGPQDIIGTCNNGLLVDALDSKAIGEAIRDALGDPARWSRWAADGIAAAHENYSWESHAARYVQEVSKIVKGTQPVPVQPHSKLAGIDRVLVTDVDDTLTGDDAALTTLLEVLETTDVKVGFGIATGRNLNESLALLEKLEVRVPDVLITAAGTELHYGTRLVTDRSWERQIRYRWDRDEAERVVGAIPGLTPVAKSATKYRLRYRLDPKRAPSLREIRRRVRKKGLRVTTILDHEVYLDVIPVRASPGLAIRFFCFKWNLEPQRLLVAGDSGNDWDMLSGDTLGVVVSNHTPELERLRGRPRVYFANSPHARGILEGIDYYDFLGDIRIPPEEQE
;
A
#
# COMPACT_ATOMS: atom_id res chain seq x y z
N MET A 1 -6.18 3.70 1.91
CA MET A 1 -7.47 4.24 2.36
C MET A 1 -7.41 4.55 3.86
N HIS A 2 -7.62 5.80 4.30
CA HIS A 2 -8.18 6.22 5.62
C HIS A 2 -8.09 7.75 5.87
N ARG A 3 -8.59 8.54 4.90
CA ARG A 3 -9.40 9.74 5.22
C ARG A 3 -10.90 9.46 5.09
N PHE A 4 -11.29 8.19 4.90
CA PHE A 4 -12.66 7.77 4.54
C PHE A 4 -13.60 7.52 5.74
N HIS A 5 -13.32 8.09 6.91
CA HIS A 5 -14.15 7.82 8.10
C HIS A 5 -15.39 8.71 8.22
N ASN A 6 -15.48 9.80 7.46
CA ASN A 6 -16.61 10.72 7.52
C ASN A 6 -17.63 10.39 6.44
N ARG A 7 -18.71 9.69 6.83
CA ARG A 7 -19.83 9.37 5.94
C ARG A 7 -20.64 10.66 5.69
N PRO A 8 -20.86 11.10 4.43
CA PRO A 8 -21.86 12.13 4.16
C PRO A 8 -23.26 11.56 4.35
N VAL A 9 -24.10 12.32 5.06
CA VAL A 9 -25.53 12.07 5.15
C VAL A 9 -26.25 13.11 4.31
N ILE A 10 -27.04 12.64 3.36
CA ILE A 10 -27.70 13.47 2.37
C ILE A 10 -29.20 13.44 2.66
N PHE A 11 -29.76 14.54 3.13
CA PHE A 11 -31.16 14.65 3.52
C PHE A 11 -31.95 15.46 2.48
N GLY A 12 -33.05 14.89 1.98
CA GLY A 12 -34.03 15.66 1.22
C GLY A 12 -34.74 14.85 0.14
N GLU A 13 -35.14 15.52 -0.94
CA GLU A 13 -36.02 14.97 -1.95
C GLU A 13 -35.33 14.02 -2.94
N VAL A 14 -36.08 12.98 -3.32
CA VAL A 14 -35.87 12.17 -4.51
C VAL A 14 -37.16 12.19 -5.33
N LEU A 15 -37.05 12.44 -6.63
CA LEU A 15 -38.21 12.68 -7.48
C LEU A 15 -37.96 12.32 -8.95
N PHE A 16 -39.02 12.19 -9.72
CA PHE A 16 -38.97 12.12 -11.17
C PHE A 16 -39.42 13.44 -11.80
N ASP A 17 -38.65 13.93 -12.76
CA ASP A 17 -39.07 14.98 -13.69
C ASP A 17 -39.86 14.33 -14.83
N HIS A 18 -41.14 14.69 -14.96
CA HIS A 18 -42.02 14.21 -16.02
C HIS A 18 -42.13 15.24 -17.12
N PHE A 19 -41.79 14.83 -18.34
CA PHE A 19 -41.85 15.67 -19.53
C PHE A 19 -43.16 15.44 -20.30
N ALA A 20 -43.57 16.44 -21.09
CA ALA A 20 -44.80 16.38 -21.89
C ALA A 20 -44.80 15.28 -22.97
N ASP A 21 -43.62 14.77 -23.36
CA ASP A 21 -43.45 13.66 -24.31
C ASP A 21 -43.61 12.27 -23.65
N GLY A 22 -43.89 12.23 -22.35
CA GLY A 22 -44.04 11.00 -21.57
C GLY A 22 -42.72 10.41 -21.07
N SER A 23 -41.58 11.02 -21.40
CA SER A 23 -40.30 10.64 -20.80
C SER A 23 -40.24 11.12 -19.33
N ARG A 24 -39.47 10.40 -18.52
CA ARG A 24 -39.21 10.73 -17.12
C ARG A 24 -37.74 10.57 -16.78
N VAL A 25 -37.22 11.46 -15.95
CA VAL A 25 -35.82 11.46 -15.51
C VAL A 25 -35.80 11.45 -13.98
N LEU A 26 -35.09 10.49 -13.39
CA LEU A 26 -34.89 10.43 -11.95
C LEU A 26 -33.92 11.54 -11.51
N GLY A 27 -34.25 12.24 -10.43
CA GLY A 27 -33.46 13.33 -9.89
C GLY A 27 -33.91 13.78 -8.50
N GLY A 28 -33.74 15.07 -8.24
CA GLY A 28 -33.82 15.70 -6.92
C GLY A 28 -32.44 16.19 -6.50
N ALA A 29 -32.31 17.45 -6.08
CA ALA A 29 -31.00 18.06 -5.86
C ALA A 29 -30.14 17.29 -4.83
N PRO A 30 -30.67 16.92 -3.63
CA PRO A 30 -29.97 16.03 -2.71
C PRO A 30 -29.64 14.67 -3.32
N PHE A 31 -30.57 14.05 -4.06
CA PHE A 31 -30.33 12.77 -4.71
C PHE A 31 -29.18 12.84 -5.73
N ASN A 32 -29.13 13.89 -6.55
CA ASN A 32 -28.07 14.11 -7.54
C ASN A 32 -26.70 14.27 -6.85
N VAL A 33 -26.64 15.01 -5.74
CA VAL A 33 -25.42 15.12 -4.93
C VAL A 33 -24.97 13.76 -4.41
N ALA A 34 -25.88 12.95 -3.87
CA ALA A 34 -25.58 11.59 -3.42
C ALA A 34 -25.06 10.72 -4.57
N TRP A 35 -25.69 10.82 -5.75
CA TRP A 35 -25.30 10.07 -6.95
C TRP A 35 -23.86 10.36 -7.36
N HIS A 36 -23.48 11.64 -7.42
CA HIS A 36 -22.13 12.04 -7.80
C HIS A 36 -21.10 11.71 -6.72
N LEU A 37 -21.42 11.92 -5.44
CA LEU A 37 -20.56 11.50 -4.34
C LEU A 37 -20.24 10.00 -4.44
N ARG A 38 -21.24 9.18 -4.76
CA ARG A 38 -21.05 7.75 -5.02
C ARG A 38 -20.20 7.48 -6.25
N GLY A 39 -20.41 8.23 -7.34
CA GLY A 39 -19.58 8.17 -8.55
C GLY A 39 -18.08 8.43 -8.27
N PHE A 40 -17.78 9.34 -7.33
CA PHE A 40 -16.42 9.60 -6.85
C PHE A 40 -15.90 8.60 -5.80
N GLY A 41 -16.64 7.51 -5.55
CA GLY A 41 -16.25 6.46 -4.61
C GLY A 41 -16.52 6.79 -3.14
N ALA A 42 -17.25 7.86 -2.83
CA ALA A 42 -17.78 8.07 -1.49
C ALA A 42 -18.97 7.13 -1.23
N HIS A 43 -19.39 7.07 0.03
CA HIS A 43 -20.45 6.17 0.49
C HIS A 43 -21.56 6.96 1.20
N PRO A 44 -22.35 7.77 0.48
CA PRO A 44 -23.39 8.61 1.08
C PRO A 44 -24.55 7.78 1.62
N LEU A 45 -25.04 8.15 2.81
CA LEU A 45 -26.33 7.68 3.32
C LEU A 45 -27.42 8.67 2.89
N VAL A 46 -28.35 8.22 2.06
CA VAL A 46 -29.49 9.03 1.63
C VAL A 46 -30.64 8.89 2.62
N ILE A 47 -31.08 9.99 3.23
CA ILE A 47 -32.26 10.05 4.09
C ILE A 47 -33.38 10.74 3.32
N THR A 48 -34.36 9.95 2.91
CA THR A 48 -35.51 10.40 2.12
C THR A 48 -36.71 9.46 2.32
N ALA A 49 -37.80 9.71 1.61
CA ALA A 49 -38.96 8.83 1.56
C ALA A 49 -39.50 8.71 0.12
N VAL A 50 -39.89 7.50 -0.27
CA VAL A 50 -40.50 7.16 -1.56
C VAL A 50 -41.87 6.52 -1.33
N GLY A 51 -42.76 6.62 -2.32
CA GLY A 51 -44.09 6.02 -2.23
C GLY A 51 -44.05 4.49 -2.39
N ALA A 52 -45.06 3.80 -1.88
CA ALA A 52 -45.30 2.37 -2.13
C ALA A 52 -45.87 2.11 -3.55
N ASP A 53 -45.28 2.74 -4.56
CA ASP A 53 -45.72 2.71 -5.96
C ASP A 53 -44.62 2.19 -6.90
N ALA A 54 -44.88 2.18 -8.21
CA ALA A 54 -43.92 1.70 -9.19
C ALA A 54 -42.66 2.57 -9.26
N GLU A 55 -42.80 3.88 -9.06
CA GLU A 55 -41.69 4.83 -9.13
C GLU A 55 -40.81 4.73 -7.87
N GLY A 56 -41.38 4.45 -6.70
CA GLY A 56 -40.61 4.24 -5.48
C GLY A 56 -39.77 2.97 -5.53
N ARG A 57 -40.30 1.91 -6.16
CA ARG A 57 -39.51 0.70 -6.46
C ARG A 57 -38.39 1.00 -7.47
N GLU A 58 -38.68 1.77 -8.51
CA GLU A 58 -37.68 2.18 -9.49
C GLU A 58 -36.55 3.00 -8.84
N VAL A 59 -36.85 3.92 -7.91
CA VAL A 59 -35.83 4.65 -7.14
C VAL A 59 -34.90 3.68 -6.41
N LEU A 60 -35.46 2.73 -5.67
CA LEU A 60 -34.69 1.75 -4.90
C LEU A 60 -33.83 0.85 -5.81
N GLU A 61 -34.38 0.39 -6.93
CA GLU A 61 -33.65 -0.40 -7.94
C GLU A 61 -32.49 0.41 -8.54
N ARG A 62 -32.71 1.69 -8.86
CA ARG A 62 -31.68 2.58 -9.40
C ARG A 62 -30.58 2.86 -8.40
N MET A 63 -30.95 3.10 -7.13
CA MET A 63 -29.99 3.24 -6.04
C MET A 63 -29.14 1.99 -5.85
N ALA A 64 -29.76 0.81 -5.79
CA ALA A 64 -29.05 -0.46 -5.68
C ALA A 64 -28.12 -0.70 -6.88
N SER A 65 -28.57 -0.41 -8.10
CA SER A 65 -27.75 -0.55 -9.32
C SER A 65 -26.51 0.37 -9.35
N TRP A 66 -26.55 1.47 -8.58
CA TRP A 66 -25.46 2.43 -8.45
C TRP A 66 -24.68 2.27 -7.13
N ASP A 67 -24.98 1.22 -6.36
CA ASP A 67 -24.39 0.96 -5.04
C ASP A 67 -24.54 2.14 -4.06
N LEU A 68 -25.72 2.79 -4.10
CA LEU A 68 -26.15 3.79 -3.13
C LEU A 68 -26.87 3.12 -1.96
N MET A 69 -26.56 3.54 -0.72
CA MET A 69 -27.21 3.00 0.47
C MET A 69 -28.69 3.35 0.51
N THR A 70 -29.53 2.34 0.73
CA THR A 70 -30.98 2.50 0.86
C THR A 70 -31.47 2.49 2.31
N ASP A 71 -30.60 2.26 3.30
CA ASP A 71 -30.95 2.13 4.72
C ASP A 71 -31.62 3.38 5.32
N GLY A 72 -31.42 4.56 4.71
CA GLY A 72 -32.07 5.81 5.10
C GLY A 72 -33.37 6.12 4.34
N VAL A 73 -33.74 5.30 3.35
CA VAL A 73 -34.92 5.49 2.49
C VAL A 73 -36.15 4.85 3.14
N GLN A 74 -37.18 5.66 3.36
CA GLN A 74 -38.45 5.20 3.91
C GLN A 74 -39.45 4.91 2.80
N THR A 75 -40.35 3.94 3.01
CA THR A 75 -41.48 3.68 2.11
C THR A 75 -42.77 4.21 2.74
N ASP A 76 -43.37 5.21 2.11
CA ASP A 76 -44.64 5.81 2.51
C ASP A 76 -45.79 5.19 1.71
N ALA A 77 -46.73 4.55 2.41
CA ALA A 77 -47.89 3.94 1.78
C ALA A 77 -49.04 4.93 1.50
N ALA A 78 -49.00 6.12 2.11
CA ALA A 78 -50.05 7.14 2.03
C ALA A 78 -49.79 8.17 0.92
N HIS A 79 -48.53 8.41 0.57
CA HIS A 79 -48.13 9.44 -0.41
C HIS A 79 -47.35 8.86 -1.60
N PRO A 80 -47.50 9.41 -2.81
CA PRO A 80 -46.78 8.95 -3.99
C PRO A 80 -45.30 9.33 -3.94
N THR A 81 -44.48 8.61 -4.70
CA THR A 81 -43.07 8.97 -4.95
C THR A 81 -42.97 10.36 -5.57
N GLY A 82 -41.89 11.09 -5.26
CA GLY A 82 -41.70 12.46 -5.68
C GLY A 82 -41.87 12.67 -7.17
N ARG A 83 -42.69 13.68 -7.53
CA ARG A 83 -42.96 14.03 -8.93
C ARG A 83 -42.88 15.54 -9.16
N VAL A 84 -42.22 15.89 -10.26
CA VAL A 84 -42.17 17.23 -10.82
C VAL A 84 -42.67 17.17 -12.26
N THR A 85 -43.48 18.15 -12.66
CA THR A 85 -43.88 18.30 -14.07
C THR A 85 -42.96 19.31 -14.72
N ALA A 86 -42.12 18.85 -15.66
CA ALA A 86 -41.21 19.69 -16.42
C ALA A 86 -41.91 20.14 -17.72
N SER A 87 -41.92 21.45 -17.95
CA SER A 87 -42.45 22.11 -19.14
C SER A 87 -41.44 23.10 -19.69
N ILE A 88 -41.49 23.39 -20.99
CA ILE A 88 -40.64 24.43 -21.59
C ILE A 88 -41.50 25.68 -21.78
N VAL A 89 -41.15 26.76 -21.09
CA VAL A 89 -41.80 28.08 -21.21
C VAL A 89 -40.73 29.06 -21.70
N ASP A 90 -40.98 29.73 -22.83
CA ASP A 90 -40.05 30.68 -23.46
C ASP A 90 -38.62 30.14 -23.73
N GLY A 91 -38.49 28.82 -23.92
CA GLY A 91 -37.21 28.15 -24.16
C GLY A 91 -36.45 27.75 -22.89
N GLU A 92 -37.01 28.02 -21.71
CA GLU A 92 -36.47 27.64 -20.41
C GLU A 92 -37.29 26.53 -19.75
N ASN A 93 -36.62 25.68 -18.96
CA ASN A 93 -37.27 24.62 -18.21
C ASN A 93 -38.03 25.20 -17.00
N HIS A 94 -39.35 25.09 -17.02
CA HIS A 94 -40.24 25.44 -15.94
C HIS A 94 -40.75 24.17 -15.24
N PHE A 95 -40.56 24.10 -13.92
CA PHE A 95 -40.84 22.92 -13.10
C PHE A 95 -42.00 23.18 -12.13
N GLU A 96 -43.10 22.45 -12.27
CA GLU A 96 -44.21 22.45 -11.31
C GLU A 96 -44.03 21.30 -10.33
N ILE A 97 -43.68 21.62 -9.08
CA ILE A 97 -43.41 20.64 -8.03
C ILE A 97 -44.72 20.25 -7.36
N ALA A 98 -45.11 18.98 -7.42
CA ALA A 98 -46.36 18.52 -6.82
C ALA A 98 -46.29 18.58 -5.28
N PRO A 99 -47.37 19.00 -4.57
CA PRO A 99 -47.44 18.91 -3.11
C PRO A 99 -47.71 17.47 -2.63
N GLY A 100 -47.41 17.19 -1.36
CA GLY A 100 -47.84 15.96 -0.69
C GLY A 100 -47.17 14.70 -1.23
N GLN A 101 -45.87 14.79 -1.48
CA GLN A 101 -45.05 13.69 -1.98
C GLN A 101 -44.38 12.96 -0.81
N ALA A 102 -44.00 11.70 -0.97
CA ALA A 102 -43.44 10.89 0.13
C ALA A 102 -42.29 11.59 0.88
N TRP A 103 -41.36 12.25 0.18
CA TRP A 103 -40.25 12.98 0.78
C TRP A 103 -40.66 14.22 1.60
N ASP A 104 -41.93 14.66 1.54
CA ASP A 104 -42.47 15.66 2.47
C ASP A 104 -42.65 15.10 3.89
N PHE A 105 -42.75 13.78 4.04
CA PHE A 105 -43.14 13.08 5.27
C PHE A 105 -42.03 12.14 5.80
N ILE A 106 -40.77 12.58 5.77
CA ILE A 106 -39.64 11.83 6.33
C ILE A 106 -39.78 11.75 7.87
N HIS A 107 -39.87 10.55 8.44
CA HIS A 107 -40.00 10.39 9.89
C HIS A 107 -38.65 10.52 10.62
N ALA A 108 -38.66 11.25 11.74
CA ALA A 108 -37.48 11.59 12.52
C ALA A 108 -36.77 10.36 13.12
N ASP A 109 -37.52 9.42 13.69
CA ASP A 109 -36.93 8.24 14.36
C ASP A 109 -36.14 7.37 13.38
N HIS A 110 -36.64 7.22 12.15
CA HIS A 110 -35.94 6.48 11.11
C HIS A 110 -34.66 7.21 10.67
N ALA A 111 -34.78 8.51 10.38
CA ALA A 111 -33.66 9.35 9.96
C ALA A 111 -32.51 9.35 10.99
N VAL A 112 -32.84 9.54 12.27
CA VAL A 112 -31.85 9.54 13.36
C VAL A 112 -31.23 8.15 13.53
N ARG A 113 -32.02 7.07 13.48
CA ARG A 113 -31.51 5.70 13.62
C ARG A 113 -30.54 5.35 12.50
N ALA A 114 -30.91 5.58 11.24
CA ALA A 114 -30.06 5.29 10.09
C ALA A 114 -28.72 6.07 10.13
N ALA A 115 -28.77 7.34 10.56
CA ALA A 115 -27.58 8.14 10.74
C ALA A 115 -26.71 7.70 11.93
N SER A 116 -27.30 7.13 12.98
CA SER A 116 -26.59 6.76 14.22
C SER A 116 -25.72 5.50 14.09
N GLU A 117 -25.95 4.65 13.09
CA GLU A 117 -25.13 3.43 12.88
C GLU A 117 -23.65 3.73 12.64
N LYS A 118 -23.35 4.88 12.02
CA LYS A 118 -22.01 5.41 11.83
C LYS A 118 -22.07 6.93 11.85
N ALA A 119 -21.31 7.54 12.75
CA ALA A 119 -21.27 8.99 12.93
C ALA A 119 -21.04 9.69 11.58
N PRO A 120 -21.94 10.62 11.19
CA PRO A 120 -21.74 11.38 9.97
C PRO A 120 -20.59 12.36 10.16
N GLY A 121 -19.86 12.65 9.08
CA GLY A 121 -18.89 13.76 9.09
C GLY A 121 -19.36 15.00 8.35
N LEU A 122 -20.43 14.87 7.57
CA LEU A 122 -21.11 15.99 6.92
C LEU A 122 -22.60 15.67 6.81
N VAL A 123 -23.47 16.64 7.09
CA VAL A 123 -24.90 16.58 6.79
C VAL A 123 -25.20 17.60 5.69
N TYR A 124 -25.60 17.10 4.52
CA TYR A 124 -26.03 17.91 3.38
C TYR A 124 -27.56 17.98 3.34
N HIS A 125 -28.12 19.17 3.12
CA HIS A 125 -29.55 19.30 2.80
C HIS A 125 -29.87 20.54 1.97
N GLY A 126 -30.99 20.48 1.24
CA GLY A 126 -31.62 21.62 0.58
C GLY A 126 -32.70 22.29 1.43
N THR A 127 -33.47 23.22 0.84
CA THR A 127 -34.65 23.84 1.48
C THR A 127 -35.98 23.21 1.08
N LEU A 128 -36.05 22.53 -0.08
CA LEU A 128 -37.32 22.05 -0.64
C LEU A 128 -38.02 21.01 0.25
N ALA A 129 -37.29 20.01 0.77
CA ALA A 129 -37.81 19.05 1.74
C ALA A 129 -38.37 19.69 3.03
N LEU A 130 -37.94 20.92 3.35
CA LEU A 130 -38.40 21.63 4.54
C LEU A 130 -39.77 22.26 4.35
N ARG A 131 -40.35 22.26 3.14
CA ARG A 131 -41.67 22.84 2.87
C ARG A 131 -42.76 22.23 3.74
N ASN A 132 -42.64 20.96 4.13
CA ASN A 132 -43.50 20.28 5.09
C ASN A 132 -42.87 20.25 6.50
N GLY A 133 -43.69 20.42 7.53
CA GLY A 133 -43.26 20.43 8.92
C GLY A 133 -42.72 19.08 9.42
N GLU A 134 -43.14 17.97 8.85
CA GLU A 134 -42.68 16.63 9.28
C GLU A 134 -41.21 16.40 8.93
N SER A 135 -40.83 16.56 7.65
CA SER A 135 -39.44 16.47 7.23
C SER A 135 -38.56 17.55 7.86
N TRP A 136 -39.08 18.75 8.08
CA TRP A 136 -38.35 19.79 8.82
C TRP A 136 -38.04 19.37 10.26
N ASN A 137 -38.99 18.76 10.96
CA ASN A 137 -38.77 18.22 12.30
C ASN A 137 -37.79 17.05 12.31
N ALA A 138 -37.81 16.19 11.28
CA ALA A 138 -36.85 15.10 11.12
C ALA A 138 -35.42 15.62 10.96
N LEU A 139 -35.20 16.61 10.10
CA LEU A 139 -33.88 17.23 9.93
C LEU A 139 -33.41 17.92 11.22
N ARG A 140 -34.29 18.66 11.91
CA ARG A 140 -33.97 19.27 13.21
C ARG A 140 -33.52 18.24 14.24
N SER A 141 -34.19 17.09 14.27
CA SER A 141 -33.88 15.99 15.18
C SER A 141 -32.56 15.33 14.82
N LEU A 142 -32.29 15.13 13.53
CA LEU A 142 -31.02 14.63 13.02
C LEU A 142 -29.84 15.56 13.38
N LYS A 143 -29.94 16.85 13.06
CA LYS A 143 -28.89 17.85 13.38
C LYS A 143 -28.67 17.99 14.88
N GLY A 144 -29.73 17.88 15.69
CA GLY A 144 -29.63 17.91 17.16
C GLY A 144 -28.97 16.67 17.79
N LYS A 145 -28.71 15.62 17.01
CA LYS A 145 -28.12 14.35 17.47
C LYS A 145 -26.72 14.10 16.89
N THR A 146 -26.16 15.04 16.14
CA THR A 146 -24.84 14.90 15.52
C THR A 146 -24.01 16.17 15.66
N GLU A 147 -22.68 16.00 15.69
CA GLU A 147 -21.70 17.09 15.65
C GLU A 147 -21.10 17.29 14.25
N ALA A 148 -21.64 16.60 13.24
CA ALA A 148 -21.19 16.72 11.85
C ALA A 148 -21.40 18.14 11.31
N SER A 149 -20.47 18.59 10.46
CA SER A 149 -20.63 19.87 9.77
C SER A 149 -21.87 19.87 8.88
N SER A 150 -22.64 20.95 8.93
CA SER A 150 -23.84 21.15 8.12
C SER A 150 -23.51 21.92 6.85
N PHE A 151 -23.73 21.29 5.70
CA PHE A 151 -23.68 21.92 4.38
C PHE A 151 -25.11 22.15 3.87
N VAL A 152 -25.46 23.40 3.60
CA VAL A 152 -26.81 23.79 3.15
C VAL A 152 -26.75 24.37 1.74
N ASP A 153 -27.39 23.70 0.78
CA ASP A 153 -27.62 24.26 -0.56
C ASP A 153 -29.00 24.92 -0.58
N LEU A 154 -29.06 26.26 -0.54
CA LEU A 154 -30.34 26.96 -0.32
C LEU A 154 -31.36 26.63 -1.40
N ASN A 155 -30.96 26.67 -2.68
CA ASN A 155 -31.75 26.26 -3.84
C ASN A 155 -33.24 26.66 -3.72
N LEU A 156 -33.51 27.96 -3.63
CA LEU A 156 -34.82 28.49 -3.28
C LEU A 156 -35.80 28.25 -4.42
N ARG A 157 -36.88 27.50 -4.14
CA ARG A 157 -37.93 27.19 -5.12
C ARG A 157 -39.24 27.85 -4.69
N GLU A 158 -39.71 28.83 -5.45
CA GLU A 158 -41.04 29.39 -5.26
C GLU A 158 -42.14 28.35 -5.52
N PRO A 159 -43.26 28.33 -4.77
CA PRO A 159 -43.57 29.07 -3.53
C PRO A 159 -43.20 28.28 -2.24
N TRP A 160 -42.22 27.38 -2.31
CA TRP A 160 -41.99 26.32 -1.32
C TRP A 160 -41.07 26.68 -0.16
N TRP A 161 -40.54 27.90 -0.14
CA TRP A 161 -39.69 28.39 0.94
C TRP A 161 -40.38 29.51 1.73
N THR A 162 -39.96 29.67 2.98
CA THR A 162 -40.45 30.73 3.87
C THR A 162 -39.28 31.34 4.62
N LYS A 163 -39.36 32.62 4.96
CA LYS A 163 -38.26 33.36 5.60
C LYS A 163 -37.80 32.69 6.91
N ASP A 164 -38.72 32.18 7.72
CA ASP A 164 -38.42 31.49 8.98
C ASP A 164 -37.59 30.21 8.79
N LYS A 165 -37.83 29.45 7.72
CA LYS A 165 -37.05 28.23 7.40
C LYS A 165 -35.69 28.57 6.83
N VAL A 166 -35.60 29.62 6.02
CA VAL A 166 -34.31 30.13 5.53
C VAL A 166 -33.47 30.65 6.68
N ASP A 167 -34.02 31.50 7.56
CA ASP A 167 -33.33 31.99 8.75
C ASP A 167 -32.86 30.84 9.66
N TRP A 168 -33.65 29.76 9.77
CA TRP A 168 -33.22 28.53 10.48
C TRP A 168 -32.07 27.80 9.77
N CYS A 169 -32.10 27.71 8.45
CA CYS A 169 -30.98 27.16 7.66
C CYS A 169 -29.71 27.98 7.88
N LEU A 170 -29.79 29.31 7.76
CA LEU A 170 -28.66 30.24 7.93
C LEU A 170 -28.04 30.11 9.33
N SER A 171 -28.88 30.01 10.38
CA SER A 171 -28.41 29.92 11.77
C SER A 171 -27.86 28.55 12.18
N THR A 172 -28.02 27.52 11.36
CA THR A 172 -27.58 26.15 11.67
C THR A 172 -26.60 25.57 10.64
N ALA A 173 -26.13 26.38 9.70
CA ALA A 173 -25.19 25.98 8.67
C ALA A 173 -23.75 26.33 9.06
N ASP A 174 -22.83 25.41 8.81
CA ASP A 174 -21.40 25.72 8.79
C ASP A 174 -21.00 26.20 7.38
N TRP A 175 -21.58 25.57 6.36
CA TRP A 175 -21.37 25.90 4.96
C TRP A 175 -22.69 26.17 4.26
N ILE A 176 -22.74 27.26 3.49
CA ILE A 176 -23.89 27.60 2.65
C ILE A 176 -23.44 27.70 1.21
N LYS A 177 -24.22 27.11 0.31
CA LYS A 177 -24.14 27.37 -1.12
C LYS A 177 -25.45 27.95 -1.63
N LEU A 178 -25.33 28.94 -2.52
CA LEU A 178 -26.43 29.61 -3.21
C LEU A 178 -25.91 30.16 -4.55
N ASN A 179 -26.81 30.58 -5.45
CA ASN A 179 -26.42 31.34 -6.63
C ASN A 179 -26.43 32.86 -6.38
N ASP A 180 -25.90 33.64 -7.32
CA ASP A 180 -25.82 35.10 -7.23
C ASP A 180 -27.17 35.81 -7.17
N THR A 181 -28.19 35.25 -7.83
CA THR A 181 -29.57 35.76 -7.79
C THR A 181 -30.20 35.53 -6.41
N GLU A 182 -30.07 34.31 -5.86
CA GLU A 182 -30.51 33.96 -4.50
C GLU A 182 -29.79 34.81 -3.45
N LEU A 183 -28.50 35.10 -3.64
CA LEU A 183 -27.74 35.99 -2.76
C LEU A 183 -28.29 37.42 -2.80
N ALA A 184 -28.60 37.94 -3.99
CA ALA A 184 -29.19 39.26 -4.15
C ALA A 184 -30.57 39.34 -3.47
N ASP A 185 -31.41 38.33 -3.70
CA ASP A 185 -32.75 38.25 -3.10
C ASP A 185 -32.69 38.17 -1.57
N LEU A 186 -31.75 37.40 -1.03
CA LEU A 186 -31.60 37.20 0.41
C LEU A 186 -31.02 38.43 1.13
N THR A 187 -30.03 39.08 0.52
CA THR A 187 -29.29 40.20 1.14
C THR A 187 -29.79 41.59 0.74
N ALA A 188 -30.73 41.66 -0.22
CA ALA A 188 -31.17 42.89 -0.88
C ALA A 188 -30.01 43.77 -1.38
N SER A 189 -28.90 43.13 -1.74
CA SER A 189 -27.66 43.78 -2.22
C SER A 189 -27.40 43.37 -3.67
N PRO A 190 -26.80 44.25 -4.50
CA PRO A 190 -26.44 43.90 -5.87
C PRO A 190 -25.38 42.78 -5.87
N THR A 191 -25.38 41.94 -6.92
CA THR A 191 -24.41 40.84 -7.10
C THR A 191 -23.88 40.75 -8.53
N ASP A 192 -24.11 41.79 -9.36
CA ASP A 192 -23.78 41.81 -10.79
C ASP A 192 -22.27 41.74 -11.06
N SER A 193 -21.47 42.46 -10.26
CA SER A 193 -20.01 42.41 -10.31
C SER A 193 -19.41 41.44 -9.29
N PHE A 194 -18.15 41.04 -9.51
CA PHE A 194 -17.42 40.18 -8.57
C PHE A 194 -17.30 40.84 -7.19
N GLU A 195 -16.99 42.13 -7.14
CA GLU A 195 -16.85 42.89 -5.89
C GLU A 195 -18.17 42.96 -5.11
N GLU A 196 -19.28 43.23 -5.80
CA GLU A 196 -20.62 43.29 -5.18
C GLU A 196 -21.04 41.91 -4.64
N CYS A 197 -20.86 40.86 -5.43
CA CYS A 197 -21.11 39.48 -5.01
C CYS A 197 -20.25 39.07 -3.80
N ARG A 198 -18.96 39.43 -3.82
CA ARG A 198 -18.03 39.21 -2.70
C ARG A 198 -18.48 39.93 -1.43
N ASP A 199 -18.86 41.19 -1.55
CA ASP A 199 -19.22 42.00 -0.38
C ASP A 199 -20.56 41.54 0.22
N ALA A 200 -21.53 41.14 -0.61
CA ALA A 200 -22.78 40.51 -0.17
C ALA A 200 -22.52 39.17 0.54
N ALA A 201 -21.66 38.30 -0.01
CA ALA A 201 -21.31 37.03 0.60
C ALA A 201 -20.54 37.19 1.93
N LEU A 202 -19.63 38.17 2.02
CA LEU A 202 -18.95 38.54 3.27
C LEU A 202 -19.93 39.08 4.31
N GLY A 203 -20.93 39.86 3.89
CA GLY A 203 -22.01 40.35 4.74
C GLY A 203 -22.80 39.19 5.34
N LEU A 204 -23.30 38.30 4.50
CA LEU A 204 -24.08 37.12 4.91
C LEU A 204 -23.29 36.22 5.88
N ALA A 205 -22.01 35.94 5.57
CA ALA A 205 -21.15 35.14 6.44
C ALA A 205 -20.97 35.76 7.84
N ARG A 206 -20.85 37.09 7.92
CA ARG A 206 -20.66 37.81 9.19
C ARG A 206 -21.96 37.93 9.98
N GLU A 207 -23.07 38.22 9.32
CA GLU A 207 -24.38 38.39 9.96
C GLU A 207 -24.82 37.11 10.67
N HIS A 208 -24.62 35.96 10.03
CA HIS A 208 -25.06 34.67 10.55
C HIS A 208 -23.94 33.81 11.15
N ALA A 209 -22.72 34.33 11.24
CA ALA A 209 -21.53 33.63 11.75
C ALA A 209 -21.23 32.28 11.04
N ILE A 210 -21.48 32.23 9.73
CA ILE A 210 -21.28 31.03 8.90
C ILE A 210 -19.78 30.87 8.60
N GLN A 211 -19.28 29.64 8.72
CA GLN A 211 -17.87 29.33 8.45
C GLN A 211 -17.52 29.53 6.97
N GLY A 212 -18.38 29.09 6.05
CA GLY A 212 -18.18 29.23 4.61
C GLY A 212 -19.44 29.58 3.82
N VAL A 213 -19.33 30.55 2.91
CA VAL A 213 -20.39 30.91 1.95
C VAL A 213 -19.85 30.73 0.54
N ILE A 214 -20.57 29.99 -0.30
CA ILE A 214 -20.19 29.65 -1.67
C ILE A 214 -21.26 30.14 -2.63
N VAL A 215 -20.87 30.94 -3.61
CA VAL A 215 -21.77 31.57 -4.57
C VAL A 215 -21.43 31.08 -5.97
N THR A 216 -22.34 30.33 -6.61
CA THR A 216 -22.20 29.90 -8.00
C THR A 216 -22.74 30.96 -8.95
N ARG A 217 -22.00 31.28 -10.01
CA ARG A 217 -22.28 32.39 -10.96
C ARG A 217 -22.36 31.91 -12.41
N GLY A 218 -22.84 30.68 -12.61
CA GLY A 218 -22.96 30.06 -13.94
C GLY A 218 -21.64 30.09 -14.73
N PRO A 219 -21.64 30.58 -15.99
CA PRO A 219 -20.42 30.68 -16.81
C PRO A 219 -19.32 31.57 -16.24
N GLN A 220 -19.63 32.43 -15.25
CA GLN A 220 -18.64 33.27 -14.58
C GLN A 220 -17.88 32.50 -13.48
N GLY A 221 -18.24 31.24 -13.21
CA GLY A 221 -17.56 30.38 -12.25
C GLY A 221 -18.19 30.42 -10.86
N ALA A 222 -17.37 30.45 -9.82
CA ALA A 222 -17.82 30.44 -8.43
C ALA A 222 -16.93 31.29 -7.52
N LEU A 223 -17.52 31.79 -6.45
CA LEU A 223 -16.86 32.54 -5.39
C LEU A 223 -17.04 31.77 -4.07
N SER A 224 -16.03 31.74 -3.21
CA SER A 224 -16.18 31.26 -1.83
C SER A 224 -15.57 32.21 -0.81
N VAL A 225 -16.28 32.43 0.29
CA VAL A 225 -15.83 33.18 1.45
C VAL A 225 -15.67 32.21 2.62
N VAL A 226 -14.49 32.19 3.27
CA VAL A 226 -14.21 31.31 4.41
C VAL A 226 -13.71 32.11 5.62
N GLY A 227 -14.22 31.77 6.81
CA GLY A 227 -13.90 32.43 8.08
C GLY A 227 -14.32 33.91 8.10
N GLY A 228 -15.31 34.30 7.29
CA GLY A 228 -15.83 35.66 7.17
C GLY A 228 -14.84 36.70 6.63
N LYS A 229 -13.70 36.27 6.07
CA LYS A 229 -12.59 37.16 5.63
C LYS A 229 -11.83 36.68 4.40
N ARG A 230 -11.58 35.39 4.23
CA ARG A 230 -10.79 34.87 3.10
C ARG A 230 -11.71 34.67 1.91
N VAL A 231 -11.26 35.05 0.72
CA VAL A 231 -12.04 34.97 -0.52
C VAL A 231 -11.28 34.10 -1.52
N PHE A 232 -11.99 33.21 -2.19
CA PHE A 232 -11.53 32.31 -3.25
C PHE A 232 -12.43 32.47 -4.46
N GLU A 233 -11.87 32.26 -5.64
CA GLU A 233 -12.59 32.39 -6.91
C GLU A 233 -12.16 31.27 -7.84
N ALA A 234 -13.12 30.60 -8.47
CA ALA A 234 -12.88 29.61 -9.51
C ALA A 234 -13.54 30.11 -10.81
N THR A 235 -12.83 30.01 -11.93
CA THR A 235 -13.40 30.29 -13.25
C THR A 235 -13.99 29.02 -13.84
N ALA A 236 -15.19 29.10 -14.43
CA ALA A 236 -15.76 27.97 -15.15
C ALA A 236 -14.96 27.68 -16.43
N PRO A 237 -14.47 26.46 -16.65
CA PRO A 237 -13.82 26.11 -17.91
C PRO A 237 -14.77 26.27 -19.12
N PRO A 238 -14.24 26.64 -20.30
CA PRO A 238 -15.06 26.76 -21.50
C PRO A 238 -15.57 25.39 -21.95
N VAL A 239 -16.89 25.24 -22.03
CA VAL A 239 -17.54 24.01 -22.52
C VAL A 239 -17.73 24.09 -24.03
N ALA A 240 -17.09 23.19 -24.79
CA ALA A 240 -17.09 23.23 -26.25
C ALA A 240 -18.47 23.03 -26.89
N SER A 241 -19.34 22.24 -26.26
CA SER A 241 -20.74 22.03 -26.67
C SER A 241 -21.58 21.72 -25.44
N VAL A 242 -22.39 22.69 -24.99
CA VAL A 242 -23.34 22.48 -23.90
C VAL A 242 -24.47 21.59 -24.40
N VAL A 243 -24.70 20.47 -23.71
CA VAL A 243 -25.78 19.51 -24.01
C VAL A 243 -26.96 19.76 -23.07
N ASP A 244 -26.71 19.91 -21.78
CA ASP A 244 -27.73 20.12 -20.75
C ASP A 244 -27.10 20.81 -19.54
N THR A 245 -27.72 21.83 -18.95
CA THR A 245 -27.20 22.51 -17.76
C THR A 245 -27.84 22.01 -16.46
N VAL A 246 -28.82 21.12 -16.57
CA VAL A 246 -29.54 20.57 -15.42
C VAL A 246 -28.58 19.76 -14.54
N GLY A 247 -28.57 20.04 -13.23
CA GLY A 247 -27.74 19.33 -12.25
C GLY A 247 -26.30 19.85 -12.10
N ALA A 248 -25.84 20.82 -12.89
CA ALA A 248 -24.48 21.37 -12.78
C ALA A 248 -24.18 21.92 -11.36
N GLY A 249 -25.17 22.56 -10.72
CA GLY A 249 -25.06 23.03 -9.34
C GLY A 249 -24.97 21.89 -8.32
N ASP A 250 -25.64 20.76 -8.57
CA ASP A 250 -25.61 19.60 -7.69
C ASP A 250 -24.27 18.86 -7.80
N ALA A 251 -23.75 18.71 -9.03
CA ALA A 251 -22.40 18.23 -9.28
C ALA A 251 -21.33 19.08 -8.59
N PHE A 252 -21.45 20.41 -8.69
CA PHE A 252 -20.59 21.34 -7.98
C PHE A 252 -20.64 21.09 -6.46
N SER A 253 -21.84 21.05 -5.88
CA SER A 253 -22.06 20.78 -4.45
C SER A 253 -21.46 19.44 -4.02
N ALA A 254 -21.56 18.39 -4.83
CA ALA A 254 -20.97 17.08 -4.55
C ALA A 254 -19.44 17.13 -4.42
N VAL A 255 -18.75 17.83 -5.32
CA VAL A 255 -17.28 17.96 -5.28
C VAL A 255 -16.83 18.86 -4.13
N VAL A 256 -17.58 19.90 -3.80
CA VAL A 256 -17.30 20.69 -2.59
C VAL A 256 -17.45 19.84 -1.34
N CYS A 257 -18.54 19.05 -1.22
CA CYS A 257 -18.72 18.13 -0.11
C CYS A 257 -17.55 17.14 -0.01
N LEU A 258 -17.08 16.62 -1.14
CA LEU A 258 -15.91 15.76 -1.22
C LEU A 258 -14.65 16.47 -0.72
N GLY A 259 -14.40 17.70 -1.15
CA GLY A 259 -13.26 18.51 -0.70
C GLY A 259 -13.29 18.82 0.80
N LEU A 260 -14.47 19.11 1.36
CA LEU A 260 -14.65 19.32 2.81
C LEU A 260 -14.40 18.04 3.60
N LEU A 261 -14.96 16.90 3.14
CA LEU A 261 -14.76 15.59 3.79
C LEU A 261 -13.29 15.13 3.73
N HIS A 262 -12.57 15.50 2.67
CA HIS A 262 -11.17 15.14 2.47
C HIS A 262 -10.17 16.19 2.90
N GLU A 263 -10.63 17.33 3.43
CA GLU A 263 -9.80 18.48 3.81
C GLU A 263 -8.84 18.90 2.68
N TRP A 264 -9.38 19.05 1.47
CA TRP A 264 -8.64 19.61 0.34
C TRP A 264 -8.39 21.11 0.56
N ASP A 265 -7.36 21.63 -0.11
CA ASP A 265 -7.19 23.08 -0.20
C ASP A 265 -8.47 23.71 -0.79
N HIS A 266 -8.89 24.85 -0.24
CA HIS A 266 -10.17 25.46 -0.60
C HIS A 266 -10.21 25.98 -2.03
N GLN A 267 -9.09 26.52 -2.54
CA GLN A 267 -9.01 26.97 -3.92
C GLN A 267 -9.12 25.77 -4.87
N ALA A 268 -8.34 24.72 -4.60
CA ALA A 268 -8.39 23.48 -5.37
C ALA A 268 -9.79 22.83 -5.33
N THR A 269 -10.46 22.86 -4.19
CA THR A 269 -11.84 22.35 -4.05
C THR A 269 -12.79 23.10 -4.98
N LEU A 270 -12.68 24.43 -5.03
CA LEU A 270 -13.54 25.29 -5.83
C LEU A 270 -13.28 25.10 -7.33
N ASP A 271 -12.02 25.02 -7.73
CA ASP A 271 -11.61 24.81 -9.13
C ASP A 271 -12.08 23.45 -9.65
N ARG A 272 -11.93 22.39 -8.84
CA ARG A 272 -12.39 21.04 -9.19
C ARG A 272 -13.90 20.96 -9.29
N ALA A 273 -14.62 21.62 -8.37
CA ALA A 273 -16.07 21.68 -8.41
C ALA A 273 -16.57 22.41 -9.67
N ALA A 274 -15.93 23.53 -10.03
CA ALA A 274 -16.25 24.26 -11.25
C ALA A 274 -15.96 23.44 -12.52
N ALA A 275 -14.85 22.72 -12.56
CA ALA A 275 -14.48 21.87 -13.69
C ALA A 275 -15.46 20.69 -13.87
N PHE A 276 -15.77 19.96 -12.80
CA PHE A 276 -16.71 18.84 -12.89
C PHE A 276 -18.13 19.31 -13.27
N ALA A 277 -18.58 20.45 -12.75
CA ALA A 277 -19.86 21.04 -13.14
C ALA A 277 -19.89 21.42 -14.63
N ALA A 278 -18.78 21.93 -15.17
CA ALA A 278 -18.66 22.26 -16.59
C ALA A 278 -18.69 21.00 -17.48
N ASP A 279 -18.00 19.94 -17.08
CA ASP A 279 -18.01 18.68 -17.83
C ASP A 279 -19.35 17.95 -17.75
N LEU A 280 -20.04 18.03 -16.61
CA LEU A 280 -21.42 17.51 -16.51
C LEU A 280 -22.35 18.23 -17.50
N CYS A 281 -22.11 19.51 -17.82
CA CYS A 281 -22.92 20.22 -18.82
C CYS A 281 -22.83 19.63 -20.24
N THR A 282 -21.89 18.72 -20.50
CA THR A 282 -21.76 17.97 -21.76
C THR A 282 -22.55 16.66 -21.76
N VAL A 283 -23.11 16.28 -20.61
CA VAL A 283 -23.93 15.09 -20.42
C VAL A 283 -25.39 15.50 -20.36
N ARG A 284 -26.30 14.61 -20.79
CA ARG A 284 -27.73 14.86 -20.71
C ARG A 284 -28.28 14.45 -19.33
N GLY A 285 -29.01 15.35 -18.68
CA GLY A 285 -29.61 15.14 -17.36
C GLY A 285 -28.67 15.40 -16.18
N ALA A 286 -29.25 15.42 -14.98
CA ALA A 286 -28.56 15.78 -13.74
C ALA A 286 -27.62 14.69 -13.19
N THR A 287 -27.73 13.45 -13.66
CA THR A 287 -26.94 12.31 -13.18
C THR A 287 -26.43 11.51 -14.36
N THR A 288 -25.31 10.79 -14.17
CA THR A 288 -24.72 9.94 -15.20
C THR A 288 -24.20 8.63 -14.61
N PRO A 289 -24.44 7.48 -15.27
CA PRO A 289 -23.87 6.19 -14.89
C PRO A 289 -22.47 5.97 -15.48
N ASP A 290 -21.91 6.95 -16.21
CA ASP A 290 -20.60 6.84 -16.82
C ASP A 290 -19.49 7.01 -15.78
N PHE A 291 -19.00 5.89 -15.24
CA PHE A 291 -17.83 5.89 -14.35
C PHE A 291 -16.59 6.52 -14.99
N GLY A 292 -16.45 6.50 -16.31
CA GLY A 292 -15.30 7.07 -17.01
C GLY A 292 -15.15 8.58 -16.80
N LEU A 293 -16.27 9.30 -16.69
CA LEU A 293 -16.28 10.74 -16.37
C LEU A 293 -15.69 10.99 -14.97
N TYR A 294 -16.17 10.26 -13.96
CA TYR A 294 -15.69 10.39 -12.58
C TYR A 294 -14.24 9.92 -12.44
N GLU A 295 -13.87 8.81 -13.07
CA GLU A 295 -12.51 8.27 -13.08
C GLU A 295 -11.52 9.25 -13.75
N GLY A 296 -11.94 9.93 -14.83
CA GLY A 296 -11.14 10.96 -15.48
C GLY A 296 -10.80 12.11 -14.54
N HIS A 297 -11.80 12.63 -13.83
CA HIS A 297 -11.57 13.66 -12.81
C HIS A 297 -10.78 13.15 -11.62
N LEU A 298 -11.03 11.95 -11.11
CA LEU A 298 -10.23 11.37 -10.01
C LEU A 298 -8.77 11.18 -10.41
N ALA A 299 -8.51 10.75 -11.64
CA ALA A 299 -7.17 10.63 -12.20
C ALA A 299 -6.50 12.02 -12.27
N GLN A 300 -7.19 13.01 -12.86
CA GLN A 300 -6.70 14.38 -12.91
C GLN A 300 -6.44 14.97 -11.52
N TRP A 301 -7.35 14.78 -10.55
CA TRP A 301 -7.20 15.30 -9.19
C TRP A 301 -6.11 14.57 -8.41
N SER A 302 -5.84 13.30 -8.73
CA SER A 302 -4.68 12.56 -8.22
C SER A 302 -3.38 13.12 -8.79
N GLU A 303 -3.37 13.55 -10.05
CA GLU A 303 -2.26 14.28 -10.69
C GLU A 303 -2.11 15.72 -10.17
N GLU A 304 -3.19 16.34 -9.69
CA GLU A 304 -3.18 17.71 -9.14
C GLU A 304 -2.93 17.75 -7.62
N THR A 305 -3.37 16.77 -6.83
CA THR A 305 -2.97 16.66 -5.40
C THR A 305 -1.50 16.26 -5.26
N SER A 306 -0.89 15.81 -6.35
CA SER A 306 0.56 15.70 -6.53
C SER A 306 1.21 17.02 -6.99
N THR A 307 0.53 18.18 -6.89
CA THR A 307 1.12 19.53 -7.05
C THR A 307 1.88 20.06 -5.82
N GLY A 308 2.25 19.18 -4.90
CA GLY A 308 3.67 19.10 -4.56
C GLY A 308 4.44 18.56 -5.78
N SER A 309 4.44 19.31 -6.88
CA SER A 309 4.63 18.86 -8.27
C SER A 309 5.62 17.71 -8.45
N ILE A 310 5.09 16.54 -8.81
CA ILE A 310 5.65 15.72 -9.89
C ILE A 310 4.63 15.83 -11.01
N SER A 311 4.98 16.56 -12.07
CA SER A 311 4.30 16.44 -13.36
C SER A 311 4.24 14.97 -13.75
N SER A 312 3.13 14.46 -14.32
CA SER A 312 3.18 13.27 -15.18
C SER A 312 3.94 13.64 -16.47
N PRO A 313 5.17 13.16 -16.75
CA PRO A 313 5.91 13.56 -17.94
C PRO A 313 6.38 12.33 -18.75
N GLY A 314 5.63 11.96 -19.78
CA GLY A 314 6.12 11.19 -20.94
C GLY A 314 6.61 9.74 -20.71
N PRO A 315 6.58 8.89 -21.74
CA PRO A 315 6.88 7.45 -21.64
C PRO A 315 8.38 7.09 -21.50
N GLU A 316 9.26 7.97 -21.00
CA GLU A 316 10.72 7.85 -21.20
C GLU A 316 11.58 7.57 -19.93
N GLY A 317 11.03 7.63 -18.71
CA GLY A 317 11.80 7.39 -17.47
C GLY A 317 11.48 6.06 -16.75
N LEU A 318 12.33 5.65 -15.81
CA LEU A 318 12.14 4.41 -15.03
C LEU A 318 11.05 4.58 -13.96
N TYR A 319 10.05 3.70 -13.94
CA TYR A 319 9.10 3.57 -12.84
C TYR A 319 9.46 2.38 -11.93
N VAL A 320 9.86 2.69 -10.69
CA VAL A 320 10.28 1.72 -9.66
C VAL A 320 9.17 1.51 -8.63
N LEU A 321 8.73 0.26 -8.47
CA LEU A 321 7.86 -0.13 -7.35
C LEU A 321 8.72 -0.77 -6.25
N SER A 322 9.03 -0.02 -5.19
CA SER A 322 9.79 -0.50 -4.04
C SER A 322 8.86 -1.02 -2.95
N LEU A 323 9.07 -2.26 -2.47
CA LEU A 323 8.22 -2.93 -1.50
C LEU A 323 8.95 -3.05 -0.15
N THR A 324 8.39 -2.46 0.90
CA THR A 324 8.85 -2.60 2.30
C THR A 324 7.66 -2.74 3.24
N ILE A 325 7.31 -3.98 3.60
CA ILE A 325 5.96 -4.26 4.15
C ILE A 325 5.89 -4.14 5.68
N HIS A 326 6.79 -4.79 6.41
CA HIS A 326 6.82 -4.68 7.86
C HIS A 326 7.44 -3.37 8.36
N GLY A 327 7.24 -3.11 9.65
CA GLY A 327 7.74 -1.93 10.33
C GLY A 327 6.88 -0.70 10.11
N LEU A 328 7.32 0.41 10.71
CA LEU A 328 6.67 1.70 10.62
C LEU A 328 7.42 2.62 9.63
N VAL A 329 6.85 2.80 8.44
CA VAL A 329 7.48 3.54 7.33
C VAL A 329 6.83 4.91 7.18
N ARG A 330 7.64 5.98 7.22
CA ARG A 330 7.27 7.40 7.03
C ARG A 330 8.36 8.14 6.26
N ALA A 331 8.02 9.24 5.60
CA ALA A 331 8.95 10.06 4.84
C ALA A 331 9.81 10.94 5.75
N THR A 332 9.21 11.45 6.84
CA THR A 332 9.86 12.25 7.87
C THR A 332 9.59 11.67 9.26
N ASP A 333 10.46 12.00 10.22
CA ASP A 333 10.31 11.61 11.64
C ASP A 333 10.13 10.09 11.84
N ILE A 334 10.94 9.30 11.12
CA ILE A 334 10.92 7.84 11.21
C ILE A 334 11.20 7.40 12.65
N GLU A 335 10.34 6.55 13.21
CA GLU A 335 10.42 6.02 14.57
C GLU A 335 11.51 4.94 14.74
N LEU A 336 12.75 5.26 14.37
CA LEU A 336 13.86 4.32 14.40
C LEU A 336 14.10 3.77 15.80
N GLY A 337 14.18 2.44 15.89
CA GLY A 337 14.49 1.75 17.14
C GLY A 337 13.28 1.54 18.06
N ARG A 338 12.05 1.85 17.61
CA ARG A 338 10.82 1.52 18.33
C ARG A 338 10.73 0.03 18.66
N ASP A 339 11.06 -0.82 17.69
CA ASP A 339 11.09 -2.28 17.82
C ASP A 339 12.10 -2.92 16.85
N ALA A 340 12.03 -4.25 16.70
CA ALA A 340 12.91 -5.00 15.80
C ALA A 340 12.53 -4.92 14.32
N ASP A 341 11.42 -4.26 13.98
CA ASP A 341 10.83 -4.16 12.65
C ASP A 341 11.05 -2.75 12.06
N THR A 342 11.19 -1.74 12.92
CA THR A 342 11.44 -0.34 12.52
C THR A 342 12.90 0.04 12.79
N GLY A 343 13.76 -0.16 11.80
CA GLY A 343 15.20 0.08 11.91
C GLY A 343 15.85 0.55 10.62
N GLY A 344 17.14 0.25 10.44
CA GLY A 344 17.95 0.76 9.31
C GLY A 344 17.40 0.42 7.91
N GLN A 345 16.61 -0.65 7.78
CA GLN A 345 15.89 -0.94 6.53
C GLN A 345 14.94 0.20 6.13
N VAL A 346 14.18 0.75 7.08
CA VAL A 346 13.18 1.80 6.78
C VAL A 346 13.88 3.05 6.26
N SER A 347 14.93 3.51 6.95
CA SER A 347 15.75 4.64 6.47
C SER A 347 16.38 4.34 5.11
N TYR A 348 16.96 3.15 4.93
CA TYR A 348 17.55 2.75 3.66
C TYR A 348 16.57 2.92 2.50
N VAL A 349 15.34 2.42 2.64
CA VAL A 349 14.36 2.43 1.54
C VAL A 349 13.88 3.85 1.25
N VAL A 350 13.62 4.64 2.28
CA VAL A 350 13.17 6.03 2.12
C VAL A 350 14.27 6.89 1.49
N ASP A 351 15.52 6.75 1.95
CA ASP A 351 16.65 7.51 1.42
C ASP A 351 17.03 7.05 -0.01
N GLN A 352 16.95 5.74 -0.29
CA GLN A 352 17.09 5.21 -1.65
C GLN A 352 16.01 5.79 -2.58
N ALA A 353 14.74 5.79 -2.17
CA ALA A 353 13.65 6.34 -2.97
C ALA A 353 13.87 7.82 -3.27
N ARG A 354 14.29 8.60 -2.26
CA ARG A 354 14.63 10.02 -2.42
C ARG A 354 15.77 10.23 -3.42
N ALA A 355 16.82 9.42 -3.33
CA ALA A 355 17.98 9.53 -4.21
C ALA A 355 17.69 9.09 -5.64
N LEU A 356 16.90 8.04 -5.83
CA LEU A 356 16.45 7.58 -7.14
C LEU A 356 15.60 8.64 -7.83
N ALA A 357 14.64 9.24 -7.13
CA ALA A 357 13.76 10.27 -7.67
C ALA A 357 14.47 11.57 -8.08
N GLN A 358 15.68 11.82 -7.57
CA GLN A 358 16.50 12.94 -8.01
C GLN A 358 17.22 12.68 -9.34
N ARG A 359 17.21 11.44 -9.84
CA ARG A 359 17.86 11.13 -11.11
C ARG A 359 16.97 11.46 -12.30
N PRO A 360 17.52 12.02 -13.39
CA PRO A 360 16.75 12.38 -14.58
C PRO A 360 16.21 11.18 -15.36
N ASP A 361 16.79 9.99 -15.17
CA ASP A 361 16.37 8.73 -15.80
C ASP A 361 15.35 7.94 -14.98
N VAL A 362 14.92 8.47 -13.83
CA VAL A 362 13.87 7.89 -12.98
C VAL A 362 12.67 8.84 -12.99
N GLU A 363 11.53 8.33 -13.44
CA GLU A 363 10.28 9.09 -13.48
C GLU A 363 9.59 9.07 -12.12
N ARG A 364 9.52 7.87 -11.52
CA ARG A 364 8.66 7.63 -10.36
C ARG A 364 9.18 6.50 -9.49
N VAL A 365 9.10 6.69 -8.18
CA VAL A 365 9.35 5.67 -7.17
C VAL A 365 8.17 5.61 -6.20
N ASP A 366 7.46 4.48 -6.21
CA ASP A 366 6.43 4.20 -5.22
C ASP A 366 6.96 3.23 -4.17
N VAL A 367 7.03 3.68 -2.92
CA VAL A 367 7.39 2.87 -1.76
C VAL A 367 6.12 2.28 -1.15
N VAL A 368 5.81 1.04 -1.50
CA VAL A 368 4.63 0.33 -1.01
C VAL A 368 4.88 -0.28 0.36
N THR A 369 3.98 0.00 1.29
CA THR A 369 4.01 -0.51 2.66
C THR A 369 2.59 -0.74 3.18
N ARG A 370 2.49 -1.19 4.44
CA ARG A 370 1.21 -1.47 5.10
C ARG A 370 0.54 -0.20 5.60
N LEU A 371 -0.78 -0.11 5.41
CA LEU A 371 -1.61 0.87 6.09
C LEU A 371 -1.97 0.38 7.48
N ILE A 372 -1.75 1.22 8.49
CA ILE A 372 -1.93 0.85 9.90
C ILE A 372 -2.86 1.87 10.56
N GLU A 373 -3.96 1.40 11.15
CA GLU A 373 -4.79 2.19 12.05
C GLU A 373 -4.66 1.63 13.47
N ASP A 374 -3.85 2.29 14.29
CA ASP A 374 -3.58 1.85 15.65
C ASP A 374 -3.30 3.07 16.53
N ARG A 375 -4.08 3.23 17.61
CA ARG A 375 -3.94 4.36 18.55
C ARG A 375 -2.56 4.43 19.23
N ARG A 376 -1.76 3.37 19.13
CA ARG A 376 -0.41 3.28 19.70
C ARG A 376 0.68 3.88 18.79
N VAL A 377 0.37 4.17 17.53
CA VAL A 377 1.29 4.77 16.55
C VAL A 377 0.72 6.08 16.02
N ASP A 378 1.54 6.84 15.31
CA ASP A 378 1.13 8.12 14.73
C ASP A 378 -0.02 7.97 13.71
N GLU A 379 -0.93 8.94 13.66
CA GLU A 379 -2.05 8.97 12.71
C GLU A 379 -1.59 8.85 11.24
N SER A 380 -0.41 9.38 10.90
CA SER A 380 0.14 9.37 9.54
C SER A 380 0.23 7.97 8.92
N TYR A 381 0.37 6.89 9.71
CA TYR A 381 0.38 5.52 9.17
C TYR A 381 -0.98 5.05 8.61
N SER A 382 -2.07 5.75 8.96
CA SER A 382 -3.39 5.54 8.35
C SER A 382 -3.56 6.29 7.03
N ARG A 383 -2.65 7.22 6.69
CA ARG A 383 -2.73 8.00 5.46
C ARG A 383 -2.28 7.15 4.27
N PRO A 384 -3.12 7.01 3.23
CA PRO A 384 -2.84 6.09 2.11
C PRO A 384 -1.62 6.48 1.27
N PHE A 385 -1.35 7.78 1.22
CA PHE A 385 -0.27 8.36 0.43
C PHE A 385 0.48 9.37 1.28
N GLU A 386 1.81 9.38 1.15
CA GLU A 386 2.69 10.36 1.79
C GLU A 386 3.86 10.68 0.86
N PRO A 387 3.99 11.93 0.38
CA PRO A 387 5.11 12.33 -0.46
C PRO A 387 6.47 12.21 0.28
N ILE A 388 7.49 11.67 -0.40
CA ILE A 388 8.88 11.66 0.10
C ILE A 388 9.62 12.89 -0.44
N CYS A 389 9.54 13.09 -1.76
CA CYS A 389 10.07 14.22 -2.52
C CYS A 389 9.42 14.21 -3.91
N PRO A 390 9.63 15.24 -4.76
CA PRO A 390 9.29 15.09 -6.18
C PRO A 390 9.96 13.84 -6.77
N GLY A 391 9.23 13.04 -7.53
CA GLY A 391 9.56 11.72 -8.07
C GLY A 391 9.30 10.54 -7.13
N ALA A 392 9.02 10.73 -5.82
CA ALA A 392 8.87 9.61 -4.87
C ALA A 392 7.77 9.79 -3.81
N GLN A 393 7.04 8.71 -3.52
CA GLN A 393 6.00 8.68 -2.49
C GLN A 393 5.92 7.34 -1.76
N ILE A 394 5.34 7.35 -0.57
CA ILE A 394 4.91 6.17 0.17
C ILE A 394 3.45 5.87 -0.19
N VAL A 395 3.17 4.61 -0.48
CA VAL A 395 1.83 4.08 -0.78
C VAL A 395 1.48 3.03 0.27
N ARG A 396 0.47 3.32 1.10
CA ARG A 396 0.01 2.45 2.17
C ARG A 396 -1.23 1.69 1.76
N ILE A 397 -1.12 0.37 1.72
CA ILE A 397 -2.21 -0.53 1.32
C ILE A 397 -2.78 -1.23 2.56
N PRO A 398 -4.11 -1.17 2.79
CA PRO A 398 -4.75 -1.88 3.89
C PRO A 398 -4.78 -3.38 3.63
N PHE A 399 -4.40 -4.17 4.63
CA PHE A 399 -4.55 -5.63 4.64
C PHE A 399 -4.40 -6.18 6.06
N GLY A 400 -5.06 -7.30 6.32
CA GLY A 400 -5.11 -7.90 7.64
C GLY A 400 -5.81 -7.00 8.67
N PRO A 401 -5.72 -7.37 9.96
CA PRO A 401 -6.24 -6.56 11.08
C PRO A 401 -5.74 -5.11 11.04
N ARG A 402 -6.58 -4.11 11.29
CA ARG A 402 -6.19 -2.69 11.19
C ARG A 402 -4.99 -2.29 12.07
N ARG A 403 -4.81 -2.97 13.20
CA ARG A 403 -3.74 -2.74 14.19
C ARG A 403 -2.34 -3.03 13.65
N TYR A 404 -1.32 -2.46 14.30
CA TYR A 404 0.08 -2.78 14.00
C TYR A 404 0.37 -4.28 14.25
N LEU A 405 1.12 -4.90 13.32
CA LEU A 405 1.49 -6.32 13.34
C LEU A 405 3.00 -6.45 13.22
N LEU A 406 3.56 -7.40 13.97
CA LEU A 406 4.96 -7.78 13.83
C LEU A 406 5.17 -8.55 12.53
N LYS A 407 6.36 -8.47 11.95
CA LYS A 407 6.68 -9.14 10.68
C LYS A 407 6.41 -10.65 10.69
N GLU A 408 6.61 -11.32 11.81
CA GLU A 408 6.36 -12.76 11.94
C GLU A 408 4.86 -13.13 11.91
N THR A 409 3.96 -12.16 12.08
CA THR A 409 2.50 -12.37 12.01
C THR A 409 1.88 -11.94 10.68
N LEU A 410 2.65 -11.34 9.76
CA LEU A 410 2.13 -10.87 8.46
C LEU A 410 1.84 -11.99 7.47
N TRP A 411 2.52 -13.13 7.61
CA TRP A 411 2.50 -14.23 6.65
C TRP A 411 1.12 -14.69 6.16
N PRO A 412 0.08 -14.83 7.01
CA PRO A 412 -1.24 -15.25 6.56
C PRO A 412 -1.93 -14.25 5.63
N HIS A 413 -1.50 -12.99 5.61
CA HIS A 413 -2.17 -11.90 4.91
C HIS A 413 -1.43 -11.43 3.65
N LEU A 414 -0.23 -11.97 3.35
CA LEU A 414 0.57 -11.51 2.21
C LEU A 414 -0.12 -11.78 0.86
N ASP A 415 -0.88 -12.86 0.71
CA ASP A 415 -1.60 -13.12 -0.55
C ASP A 415 -2.76 -12.14 -0.79
N SER A 416 -3.40 -11.63 0.29
CA SER A 416 -4.37 -10.53 0.17
C SER A 416 -3.67 -9.23 -0.22
N LEU A 417 -2.52 -8.93 0.41
CA LEU A 417 -1.70 -7.78 0.02
C LEU A 417 -1.24 -7.86 -1.44
N LEU A 418 -0.88 -9.04 -1.96
CA LEU A 418 -0.55 -9.25 -3.37
C LEU A 418 -1.70 -8.81 -4.28
N ASP A 419 -2.93 -9.20 -3.95
CA ASP A 419 -4.13 -8.86 -4.72
C ASP A 419 -4.43 -7.36 -4.64
N GLN A 420 -4.26 -6.73 -3.47
CA GLN A 420 -4.44 -5.30 -3.27
C GLN A 420 -3.36 -4.45 -3.98
N ILE A 421 -2.09 -4.87 -3.97
CA ILE A 421 -1.03 -4.23 -4.76
C ILE A 421 -1.34 -4.33 -6.25
N THR A 422 -1.81 -5.49 -6.69
CA THR A 422 -2.20 -5.72 -8.08
C THR A 422 -3.32 -4.76 -8.49
N ARG A 423 -4.34 -4.56 -7.64
CA ARG A 423 -5.38 -3.54 -7.84
C ARG A 423 -4.79 -2.14 -7.94
N TYR A 424 -3.89 -1.76 -7.02
CA TYR A 424 -3.21 -0.47 -7.05
C TYR A 424 -2.50 -0.21 -8.38
N ILE A 425 -1.72 -1.18 -8.87
CA ILE A 425 -0.98 -1.09 -10.14
C ILE A 425 -1.93 -0.92 -11.32
N ARG A 426 -3.07 -1.61 -11.31
CA ARG A 426 -4.09 -1.48 -12.38
C ARG A 426 -4.73 -0.10 -12.45
N MET A 427 -4.79 0.63 -11.34
CA MET A 427 -5.27 2.01 -11.31
C MET A 427 -4.23 3.03 -11.79
N GLN A 428 -3.00 2.60 -12.10
CA GLN A 428 -1.96 3.47 -12.63
C GLN A 428 -2.02 3.55 -14.15
N ALA A 429 -1.44 4.61 -14.74
CA ALA A 429 -1.37 4.79 -16.19
C ALA A 429 -0.55 3.71 -16.91
N ARG A 430 0.44 3.11 -16.23
CA ARG A 430 1.30 2.04 -16.77
C ARG A 430 1.79 1.09 -15.68
N THR A 431 2.22 -0.10 -16.10
CA THR A 431 2.88 -1.10 -15.25
C THR A 431 4.28 -0.60 -14.85
N PRO A 432 4.75 -0.87 -13.62
CA PRO A 432 6.13 -0.54 -13.23
C PRO A 432 7.16 -1.25 -14.10
N ASP A 433 8.29 -0.59 -14.34
CA ASP A 433 9.39 -1.16 -15.12
C ASP A 433 10.18 -2.18 -14.32
N VAL A 434 10.23 -2.01 -13.00
CA VAL A 434 10.95 -2.88 -12.07
C VAL A 434 10.25 -2.92 -10.71
N ILE A 435 10.33 -4.09 -10.05
CA ILE A 435 9.89 -4.26 -8.66
C ILE A 435 11.13 -4.51 -7.80
N HIS A 436 11.24 -3.82 -6.68
CA HIS A 436 12.33 -4.00 -5.71
C HIS A 436 11.78 -4.42 -4.36
N GLY A 437 12.05 -5.67 -3.96
CA GLY A 437 11.63 -6.20 -2.65
C GLY A 437 12.73 -6.06 -1.59
N HIS A 438 12.36 -5.50 -0.43
CA HIS A 438 13.23 -5.36 0.74
C HIS A 438 12.78 -6.29 1.87
N TYR A 439 13.65 -7.22 2.29
CA TYR A 439 13.35 -8.29 3.27
C TYR A 439 12.47 -9.44 2.76
N ALA A 440 12.31 -10.49 3.56
CA ALA A 440 11.67 -11.75 3.18
C ALA A 440 10.18 -11.65 2.80
N ASP A 441 9.41 -10.81 3.51
CA ASP A 441 7.98 -10.57 3.25
C ASP A 441 7.78 -9.86 1.90
N ALA A 442 8.51 -8.78 1.66
CA ALA A 442 8.50 -8.07 0.40
C ALA A 442 9.20 -8.88 -0.72
N GLY A 443 10.13 -9.75 -0.36
CA GLY A 443 10.77 -10.71 -1.26
C GLY A 443 9.78 -11.72 -1.81
N TYR A 444 8.90 -12.26 -0.96
CA TYR A 444 7.80 -13.12 -1.37
C TYR A 444 6.85 -12.40 -2.34
N LEU A 445 6.37 -11.22 -1.95
CA LEU A 445 5.43 -10.42 -2.74
C LEU A 445 6.02 -10.00 -4.07
N GLY A 446 7.23 -9.45 -4.05
CA GLY A 446 7.92 -8.98 -5.25
C GLY A 446 8.19 -10.12 -6.23
N ALA A 447 8.53 -11.31 -5.74
CA ALA A 447 8.65 -12.50 -6.58
C ALA A 447 7.32 -12.87 -7.25
N GLN A 448 6.19 -12.81 -6.54
CA GLN A 448 4.87 -13.12 -7.13
C GLN A 448 4.41 -12.05 -8.12
N LEU A 449 4.50 -10.77 -7.75
CA LEU A 449 4.13 -9.65 -8.63
C LEU A 449 4.96 -9.64 -9.91
N ALA A 450 6.27 -9.91 -9.82
CA ALA A 450 7.14 -9.96 -10.99
C ALA A 450 6.77 -11.11 -11.95
N LYS A 451 6.30 -12.24 -11.42
CA LYS A 451 5.77 -13.35 -12.22
C LYS A 451 4.46 -12.96 -12.91
N LEU A 452 3.56 -12.32 -12.18
CA LEU A 452 2.23 -11.90 -12.66
C LEU A 452 2.32 -10.82 -13.75
N LEU A 453 3.12 -9.77 -13.51
CA LEU A 453 3.21 -8.59 -14.37
C LEU A 453 4.27 -8.73 -15.48
N GLY A 454 5.10 -9.77 -15.41
CA GLY A 454 6.15 -9.99 -16.39
C GLY A 454 7.36 -9.06 -16.27
N VAL A 455 7.49 -8.34 -15.16
CA VAL A 455 8.53 -7.33 -14.90
C VAL A 455 9.76 -7.93 -14.20
N PRO A 456 10.97 -7.36 -14.34
CA PRO A 456 12.14 -7.75 -13.57
C PRO A 456 11.95 -7.52 -12.07
N PHE A 457 12.56 -8.41 -11.28
CA PHE A 457 12.57 -8.34 -9.83
C PHE A 457 13.98 -8.09 -9.30
N VAL A 458 14.12 -7.09 -8.43
CA VAL A 458 15.32 -6.79 -7.65
C VAL A 458 15.07 -7.19 -6.19
N PHE A 459 16.01 -7.90 -5.58
CA PHE A 459 15.89 -8.34 -4.19
C PHE A 459 17.03 -7.82 -3.32
N THR A 460 16.69 -7.25 -2.15
CA THR A 460 17.64 -6.91 -1.09
C THR A 460 17.17 -7.56 0.21
N GLY A 461 17.97 -8.49 0.74
CA GLY A 461 17.61 -9.26 1.92
C GLY A 461 17.59 -8.45 3.21
N HIS A 462 18.51 -7.49 3.40
CA HIS A 462 18.79 -6.72 4.65
C HIS A 462 19.19 -7.58 5.86
N SER A 463 18.48 -8.68 6.10
CA SER A 463 18.80 -9.74 7.03
C SER A 463 18.30 -11.06 6.47
N LEU A 464 19.18 -12.06 6.41
CA LEU A 464 18.86 -13.37 5.85
C LEU A 464 18.48 -14.39 6.93
N GLY A 465 17.39 -15.12 6.68
CA GLY A 465 16.80 -16.10 7.59
C GLY A 465 17.74 -17.25 7.94
N ARG A 466 18.49 -17.80 6.97
CA ARG A 466 19.46 -18.89 7.22
C ARG A 466 20.56 -18.46 8.20
N VAL A 467 21.13 -17.28 7.99
CA VAL A 467 22.18 -16.71 8.86
C VAL A 467 21.64 -16.42 10.25
N LYS A 468 20.46 -15.78 10.34
CA LYS A 468 19.82 -15.50 11.64
C LYS A 468 19.52 -16.80 12.40
N LYS A 469 19.05 -17.84 11.70
CA LYS A 469 18.77 -19.15 12.30
C LYS A 469 20.03 -19.80 12.85
N LEU A 470 21.10 -19.93 12.05
CA LEU A 470 22.37 -20.52 12.49
C LEU A 470 22.93 -19.81 13.74
N ARG A 471 22.87 -18.47 13.76
CA ARG A 471 23.32 -17.67 14.90
C ARG A 471 22.49 -17.85 16.16
N LEU A 472 21.18 -18.07 16.04
CA LEU A 472 20.32 -18.33 17.20
C LEU A 472 20.45 -19.79 17.66
N GLU A 473 20.66 -20.73 16.74
CA GLU A 473 20.92 -22.13 17.06
C GLU A 473 22.19 -22.29 17.89
N SER A 474 23.26 -21.56 17.57
CA SER A 474 24.50 -21.57 18.36
C SER A 474 24.32 -21.03 19.79
N LYS A 475 23.22 -20.34 20.08
CA LYS A 475 22.86 -19.83 21.41
C LYS A 475 21.75 -20.63 22.09
N GLY A 476 21.16 -21.63 21.42
CA GLY A 476 19.99 -22.34 21.91
C GLY A 476 18.69 -21.50 21.90
N GLU A 477 18.64 -20.43 21.12
CA GLU A 477 17.52 -19.45 21.07
C GLU A 477 16.66 -19.56 19.80
N ALA A 478 16.96 -20.50 18.90
CA ALA A 478 16.21 -20.67 17.67
C ALA A 478 14.82 -21.28 17.94
N SER A 479 13.76 -20.56 17.58
CA SER A 479 12.37 -20.99 17.74
C SER A 479 11.59 -20.83 16.44
N GLU A 480 11.04 -21.93 15.92
CA GLU A 480 10.15 -21.90 14.74
C GLU A 480 8.82 -21.20 15.07
N GLN A 481 8.31 -21.35 16.29
CA GLN A 481 7.08 -20.68 16.73
C GLN A 481 7.23 -19.15 16.74
N THR A 482 8.41 -18.66 17.13
CA THR A 482 8.69 -17.23 17.24
C THR A 482 9.06 -16.61 15.90
N TYR A 483 9.99 -17.23 15.15
CA TYR A 483 10.62 -16.59 13.99
C TYR A 483 10.11 -17.09 12.64
N ARG A 484 9.28 -18.15 12.62
CA ARG A 484 8.74 -18.77 11.40
C ARG A 484 9.82 -19.04 10.35
N PHE A 485 10.97 -19.54 10.79
CA PHE A 485 12.15 -19.71 9.93
C PHE A 485 11.89 -20.54 8.69
N THR A 486 11.06 -21.58 8.80
CA THR A 486 10.71 -22.43 7.66
C THR A 486 10.02 -21.64 6.57
N GLN A 487 9.05 -20.80 6.94
CA GLN A 487 8.32 -19.94 6.01
C GLN A 487 9.20 -18.79 5.48
N ARG A 488 9.94 -18.12 6.37
CA ARG A 488 10.83 -17.02 6.00
C ARG A 488 11.92 -17.46 5.02
N ILE A 489 12.61 -18.56 5.29
CA ILE A 489 13.70 -19.04 4.43
C ILE A 489 13.16 -19.48 3.07
N GLU A 490 11.99 -20.10 3.01
CA GLU A 490 11.37 -20.46 1.73
C GLU A 490 10.93 -19.23 0.92
N ALA A 491 10.45 -18.16 1.58
CA ALA A 491 10.18 -16.88 0.93
C ALA A 491 11.44 -16.25 0.34
N GLU A 492 12.55 -16.26 1.08
CA GLU A 492 13.86 -15.78 0.62
C GLU A 492 14.43 -16.63 -0.54
N GLU A 493 14.28 -17.97 -0.49
CA GLU A 493 14.66 -18.86 -1.60
C GLU A 493 13.89 -18.52 -2.88
N ARG A 494 12.57 -18.30 -2.79
CA ARG A 494 11.74 -17.90 -3.93
C ARG A 494 12.14 -16.53 -4.46
N ALA A 495 12.50 -15.60 -3.58
CA ALA A 495 12.98 -14.28 -3.95
C ALA A 495 14.28 -14.37 -4.74
N VAL A 496 15.29 -15.11 -4.24
CA VAL A 496 16.58 -15.33 -4.92
C VAL A 496 16.41 -16.08 -6.25
N GLU A 497 15.52 -17.07 -6.30
CA GLU A 497 15.20 -17.82 -7.53
C GLU A 497 14.60 -16.93 -8.62
N THR A 498 13.70 -16.03 -8.23
CA THR A 498 12.96 -15.16 -9.16
C THR A 498 13.77 -13.93 -9.57
N ALA A 499 14.62 -13.41 -8.68
CA ALA A 499 15.37 -12.18 -8.87
C ALA A 499 16.16 -12.18 -10.19
N ALA A 500 16.03 -11.08 -10.92
CA ALA A 500 16.90 -10.74 -12.04
C ALA A 500 18.21 -10.10 -11.54
N LEU A 501 18.15 -9.42 -10.39
CA LEU A 501 19.26 -8.77 -9.70
C LEU A 501 19.07 -8.93 -8.19
N VAL A 502 20.12 -9.28 -7.47
CA VAL A 502 20.17 -9.25 -6.01
C VAL A 502 21.17 -8.16 -5.62
N ILE A 503 20.72 -7.21 -4.80
CA ILE A 503 21.57 -6.13 -4.28
C ILE A 503 21.98 -6.47 -2.86
N ALA A 504 23.29 -6.56 -2.65
CA ALA A 504 23.93 -6.73 -1.35
C ALA A 504 24.65 -5.44 -0.94
N SER A 505 24.81 -5.22 0.36
CA SER A 505 25.54 -4.06 0.88
C SER A 505 27.06 -4.31 0.94
N THR A 506 27.47 -5.58 1.06
CA THR A 506 28.89 -5.97 1.17
C THR A 506 29.19 -7.23 0.34
N ARG A 507 30.47 -7.44 0.01
CA ARG A 507 30.97 -8.66 -0.62
C ARG A 507 30.85 -9.87 0.31
N GLN A 508 30.98 -9.65 1.61
CA GLN A 508 30.80 -10.69 2.62
C GLN A 508 29.34 -11.19 2.64
N GLU A 509 28.36 -10.30 2.53
CA GLU A 509 26.95 -10.70 2.43
C GLU A 509 26.74 -11.65 1.23
N VAL A 510 27.37 -11.36 0.09
CA VAL A 510 27.32 -12.24 -1.10
C VAL A 510 27.94 -13.61 -0.81
N ARG A 511 29.18 -13.65 -0.31
CA ARG A 511 29.98 -14.88 -0.19
C ARG A 511 29.65 -15.74 1.03
N GLU A 512 29.23 -15.14 2.13
CA GLU A 512 29.06 -15.86 3.40
C GLU A 512 27.59 -16.03 3.78
N GLN A 513 26.70 -15.19 3.24
CA GLN A 513 25.28 -15.22 3.59
C GLN A 513 24.41 -15.72 2.45
N TYR A 514 24.48 -15.11 1.26
CA TYR A 514 23.70 -15.57 0.10
C TYR A 514 24.18 -16.91 -0.46
N GLU A 515 25.48 -17.24 -0.35
CA GLU A 515 26.01 -18.56 -0.74
C GLU A 515 25.38 -19.73 0.04
N LEU A 516 24.78 -19.45 1.21
CA LEU A 516 24.04 -20.45 1.96
C LEU A 516 22.72 -20.84 1.29
N TYR A 517 22.19 -20.09 0.32
CA TYR A 517 20.90 -20.36 -0.33
C TYR A 517 21.05 -21.34 -1.50
N ASP A 518 20.03 -22.18 -1.72
CA ASP A 518 20.14 -23.29 -2.66
C ASP A 518 20.16 -22.84 -4.14
N HIS A 519 19.57 -21.68 -4.45
CA HIS A 519 19.64 -21.03 -5.77
C HIS A 519 20.66 -19.87 -5.80
N TYR A 520 21.81 -20.00 -5.13
CA TYR A 520 22.88 -19.00 -5.21
C TYR A 520 23.38 -18.82 -6.66
N GLN A 521 23.41 -17.56 -7.12
CA GLN A 521 23.77 -17.16 -8.49
C GLN A 521 24.64 -15.89 -8.43
N PRO A 522 25.97 -16.01 -8.27
CA PRO A 522 26.85 -14.87 -8.02
C PRO A 522 26.83 -13.82 -9.14
N ASP A 523 26.65 -14.22 -10.40
CA ASP A 523 26.60 -13.30 -11.55
C ASP A 523 25.40 -12.34 -11.51
N ARG A 524 24.38 -12.63 -10.69
CA ARG A 524 23.20 -11.78 -10.48
C ARG A 524 23.29 -10.92 -9.22
N MET A 525 24.37 -11.06 -8.45
CA MET A 525 24.55 -10.35 -7.19
C MET A 525 25.48 -9.16 -7.42
N GLN A 526 24.98 -7.96 -7.10
CA GLN A 526 25.75 -6.73 -7.20
C GLN A 526 25.88 -6.11 -5.80
N VAL A 527 27.10 -5.72 -5.45
CA VAL A 527 27.34 -4.95 -4.24
C VAL A 527 27.07 -3.49 -4.56
N ILE A 528 25.97 -2.96 -4.02
CA ILE A 528 25.58 -1.54 -4.12
C ILE A 528 25.38 -1.05 -2.69
N PRO A 529 26.44 -0.52 -2.05
CA PRO A 529 26.38 -0.14 -0.64
C PRO A 529 25.41 1.03 -0.43
N PRO A 530 24.72 1.13 0.72
CA PRO A 530 23.91 2.31 1.05
C PRO A 530 24.74 3.59 1.07
N GLY A 531 24.03 4.71 0.90
CA GLY A 531 24.61 6.04 0.95
C GLY A 531 24.75 6.61 2.36
N VAL A 532 25.69 7.53 2.54
CA VAL A 532 25.75 8.47 3.67
C VAL A 532 25.12 9.81 3.27
N ASP A 533 24.43 10.46 4.22
CA ASP A 533 23.88 11.80 4.03
C ASP A 533 24.98 12.86 4.18
N LEU A 534 25.57 13.25 3.04
CA LEU A 534 26.65 14.22 2.96
C LEU A 534 26.25 15.64 3.38
N SER A 535 24.94 15.94 3.47
CA SER A 535 24.48 17.24 3.99
C SER A 535 24.67 17.35 5.50
N ARG A 536 24.66 16.20 6.20
CA ARG A 536 24.85 16.10 7.65
C ARG A 536 26.28 15.75 8.00
N PHE A 537 26.84 14.76 7.32
CA PHE A 537 28.18 14.22 7.58
C PHE A 537 29.17 14.74 6.55
N SER A 538 29.83 15.82 6.93
CA SER A 538 30.82 16.54 6.13
C SER A 538 31.86 17.16 7.04
N PRO A 539 33.07 17.47 6.54
CA PRO A 539 34.10 18.12 7.33
C PRO A 539 33.60 19.46 7.91
N PRO A 540 34.07 19.87 9.11
CA PRO A 540 33.69 21.17 9.67
C PRO A 540 34.25 22.31 8.80
N ASP A 541 33.40 23.30 8.52
CA ASP A 541 33.83 24.55 7.89
C ASP A 541 34.84 25.30 8.80
N PRO A 542 35.71 26.16 8.23
CA PRO A 542 36.68 26.93 9.03
C PRO A 542 36.06 27.76 10.15
N ASP A 543 34.85 28.28 9.93
CA ASP A 543 34.10 29.11 10.89
C ASP A 543 33.00 28.33 11.63
N TRP A 544 33.03 27.00 11.59
CA TRP A 544 32.02 26.15 12.23
C TRP A 544 31.99 26.39 13.75
N PRO A 545 30.84 26.81 14.33
CA PRO A 545 30.75 27.12 15.74
C PRO A 545 30.84 25.86 16.59
N ARG A 546 31.42 25.99 17.78
CA ARG A 546 31.49 24.88 18.75
C ARG A 546 30.05 24.52 19.20
N PRO A 547 29.61 23.26 19.00
CA PRO A 547 28.23 22.84 19.25
C PRO A 547 27.93 22.65 20.75
N GLY A 548 26.65 22.68 21.12
CA GLY A 548 26.21 22.57 22.51
C GLY A 548 26.64 21.26 23.19
N ILE A 549 26.67 20.15 22.46
CA ILE A 549 27.12 18.84 22.96
C ILE A 549 28.57 18.86 23.47
N ALA A 550 29.41 19.77 22.96
CA ALA A 550 30.79 19.90 23.42
C ALA A 550 30.87 20.24 24.92
N ALA A 551 29.96 21.09 25.42
CA ALA A 551 29.94 21.45 26.83
C ALA A 551 29.63 20.23 27.72
N GLU A 552 28.79 19.30 27.26
CA GLU A 552 28.51 18.06 28.00
C GLU A 552 29.71 17.11 28.02
N LEU A 553 30.51 17.07 26.95
CA LEU A 553 31.75 16.30 26.92
C LEU A 553 32.83 16.92 27.83
N ASP A 554 32.99 18.25 27.78
CA ASP A 554 34.03 18.99 28.50
C ASP A 554 33.95 18.77 30.02
N ARG A 555 32.74 18.51 30.56
CA ARG A 555 32.52 18.20 31.99
C ARG A 555 33.30 16.99 32.49
N PHE A 556 33.68 16.08 31.60
CA PHE A 556 34.42 14.87 31.94
C PHE A 556 35.93 15.03 31.77
N LEU A 557 36.39 16.10 31.13
CA LEU A 557 37.74 16.17 30.56
C LEU A 557 38.56 17.30 31.20
N ILE A 558 39.82 17.00 31.54
CA ILE A 558 40.75 18.01 32.06
C ILE A 558 41.29 18.89 30.93
N ASP A 559 41.65 18.29 29.80
CA ASP A 559 42.04 19.02 28.58
C ASP A 559 41.18 18.57 27.40
N PRO A 560 40.06 19.26 27.12
CA PRO A 560 39.18 18.92 26.01
C PRO A 560 39.78 19.14 24.62
N ARG A 561 40.98 19.74 24.50
CA ARG A 561 41.62 20.03 23.20
C ARG A 561 42.40 18.85 22.65
N LYS A 562 42.64 17.81 23.46
CA LYS A 562 43.31 16.60 22.98
C LYS A 562 42.46 15.90 21.90
N PRO A 563 43.10 15.23 20.93
CA PRO A 563 42.43 14.36 19.96
C PRO A 563 41.39 13.45 20.60
N MET A 564 40.23 13.32 19.96
CA MET A 564 39.17 12.42 20.41
C MET A 564 39.35 11.01 19.83
N VAL A 565 39.33 9.99 20.68
CA VAL A 565 39.07 8.59 20.30
C VAL A 565 37.57 8.37 20.43
N LEU A 566 36.85 8.54 19.33
CA LEU A 566 35.39 8.55 19.30
C LEU A 566 34.83 7.17 18.98
N ALA A 567 33.87 6.69 19.78
CA ALA A 567 33.04 5.55 19.46
C ALA A 567 31.56 5.87 19.67
N VAL A 568 30.75 5.63 18.64
CA VAL A 568 29.30 5.90 18.64
C VAL A 568 28.55 4.62 18.28
N ALA A 569 27.76 4.10 19.22
CA ALA A 569 26.85 2.98 18.97
C ALA A 569 25.81 2.84 20.09
N ARG A 570 24.83 1.95 19.91
CA ARG A 570 23.92 1.55 21.01
C ARG A 570 24.70 0.79 22.09
N ALA A 571 24.26 0.92 23.35
CA ALA A 571 24.78 0.14 24.49
C ALA A 571 24.37 -1.34 24.39
N ASP A 572 25.03 -2.07 23.49
CA ASP A 572 24.83 -3.49 23.22
C ASP A 572 26.18 -4.21 23.36
N GLU A 573 26.18 -5.38 23.97
CA GLU A 573 27.41 -6.17 24.24
C GLU A 573 28.21 -6.44 22.96
N ARG A 574 27.54 -6.60 21.81
CA ARG A 574 28.20 -6.84 20.51
C ARG A 574 29.01 -5.65 20.02
N LYS A 575 28.70 -4.44 20.49
CA LYS A 575 29.47 -3.23 20.16
C LYS A 575 30.77 -3.13 20.93
N ASN A 576 30.99 -3.98 21.94
CA ASN A 576 32.30 -4.22 22.57
C ASN A 576 33.01 -2.94 23.05
N PHE A 577 32.25 -2.02 23.64
CA PHE A 577 32.83 -0.83 24.29
C PHE A 577 33.80 -1.21 25.42
N GLU A 578 33.58 -2.34 26.08
CA GLU A 578 34.51 -2.89 27.08
C GLU A 578 35.90 -3.12 26.49
N GLY A 579 36.00 -3.76 25.31
CA GLY A 579 37.27 -3.97 24.63
C GLY A 579 37.99 -2.66 24.31
N LEU A 580 37.25 -1.62 23.91
CA LEU A 580 37.82 -0.30 23.64
C LEU A 580 38.31 0.42 24.91
N VAL A 581 37.53 0.43 26.00
CA VAL A 581 37.96 1.05 27.26
C VAL A 581 39.21 0.36 27.79
N ARG A 582 39.26 -0.98 27.70
CA ARG A 582 40.44 -1.78 28.05
C ARG A 582 41.64 -1.42 27.19
N ALA A 583 41.46 -1.38 25.87
CA ALA A 583 42.50 -0.98 24.92
C ALA A 583 43.09 0.40 25.25
N PHE A 584 42.23 1.37 25.56
CA PHE A 584 42.65 2.73 25.91
C PHE A 584 43.40 2.79 27.25
N GLY A 585 42.93 2.08 28.26
CA GLY A 585 43.55 2.06 29.59
C GLY A 585 44.84 1.24 29.70
N GLU A 586 45.01 0.21 28.87
CA GLU A 586 46.19 -0.68 28.90
C GLU A 586 47.33 -0.23 27.98
N THR A 587 47.05 0.67 27.02
CA THR A 587 48.06 1.12 26.05
C THR A 587 48.85 2.31 26.59
N GLU A 588 50.15 2.10 26.81
CA GLU A 588 51.06 3.13 27.29
C GLU A 588 51.11 4.35 26.34
N GLY A 589 51.00 5.55 26.93
CA GLY A 589 51.07 6.84 26.24
C GLY A 589 49.75 7.33 25.63
N LEU A 590 48.73 6.48 25.53
CA LEU A 590 47.51 6.82 24.78
C LEU A 590 46.63 7.86 25.52
N ARG A 591 46.56 7.78 26.85
CA ARG A 591 45.87 8.75 27.72
C ARG A 591 46.52 10.12 27.70
N GLU A 592 47.84 10.17 27.55
CA GLU A 592 48.59 11.42 27.41
C GLU A 592 48.30 12.07 26.06
N MET A 593 48.14 11.27 25.00
CA MET A 593 47.89 11.73 23.62
C MET A 593 46.45 12.17 23.34
N ALA A 594 45.45 11.51 23.93
CA ALA A 594 44.05 11.65 23.50
C ALA A 594 43.03 11.57 24.64
N ASN A 595 41.76 11.87 24.34
CA ASN A 595 40.60 11.64 25.20
C ASN A 595 39.71 10.54 24.61
N LEU A 596 39.20 9.64 25.45
CA LEU A 596 38.26 8.59 25.05
C LEU A 596 36.81 9.11 25.13
N ILE A 597 36.07 9.05 24.02
CA ILE A 597 34.70 9.57 23.95
C ILE A 597 33.76 8.44 23.53
N ILE A 598 32.85 8.04 24.44
CA ILE A 598 31.92 6.93 24.23
C ILE A 598 30.48 7.44 24.25
N ILE A 599 29.82 7.35 23.10
CA ILE A 599 28.40 7.68 22.94
C ILE A 599 27.62 6.36 22.89
N ALA A 600 27.02 6.00 24.03
CA ALA A 600 26.40 4.69 24.27
C ALA A 600 24.91 4.79 24.62
N GLY A 601 24.13 5.49 23.79
CA GLY A 601 22.69 5.71 24.02
C GLY A 601 22.37 6.69 25.15
N ASN A 602 21.08 7.02 25.30
CA ASN A 602 20.58 7.93 26.34
C ASN A 602 20.23 7.18 27.63
N ARG A 603 20.41 7.81 28.78
CA ARG A 603 20.06 7.25 30.10
C ARG A 603 19.73 8.33 31.12
N ASP A 604 18.70 8.09 31.93
CA ASP A 604 18.42 8.85 33.15
C ASP A 604 19.04 8.14 34.37
N ASP A 605 18.58 6.91 34.62
CA ASP A 605 19.08 5.97 35.62
C ASP A 605 19.51 4.63 34.99
N ILE A 606 20.72 4.18 35.31
CA ILE A 606 21.28 2.90 34.86
C ILE A 606 20.48 1.71 35.45
N THR A 607 19.90 1.87 36.65
CA THR A 607 19.17 0.79 37.31
C THR A 607 17.85 0.45 36.59
N GLU A 608 17.28 1.39 35.84
CA GLU A 608 16.01 1.21 35.12
C GLU A 608 16.20 0.70 33.68
N MET A 609 17.44 0.65 33.18
CA MET A 609 17.74 0.18 31.82
C MET A 609 17.52 -1.33 31.65
N SER A 610 17.40 -1.79 30.40
CA SER A 610 17.38 -3.22 30.10
C SER A 610 18.64 -3.93 30.63
N ALA A 611 18.52 -5.21 30.97
CA ALA A 611 19.62 -5.96 31.59
C ALA A 611 20.92 -5.92 30.75
N GLY A 612 20.81 -5.96 29.41
CA GLY A 612 21.97 -5.85 28.51
C GLY A 612 22.62 -4.47 28.54
N GLN A 613 21.84 -3.40 28.35
CA GLN A 613 22.36 -2.02 28.37
C GLN A 613 22.97 -1.68 29.74
N ARG A 614 22.30 -2.10 30.83
CA ARG A 614 22.78 -1.94 32.20
C ARG A 614 24.14 -2.59 32.38
N ARG A 615 24.32 -3.84 31.91
CA ARG A 615 25.61 -4.54 32.00
C ARG A 615 26.73 -3.81 31.26
N VAL A 616 26.47 -3.40 30.02
CA VAL A 616 27.45 -2.66 29.19
C VAL A 616 27.91 -1.38 29.90
N LEU A 617 26.98 -0.52 30.33
CA LEU A 617 27.33 0.73 31.01
C LEU A 617 28.00 0.50 32.37
N THR A 618 27.53 -0.48 33.14
CA THR A 618 28.17 -0.83 34.41
C THR A 618 29.61 -1.30 34.21
N HIS A 619 29.89 -2.06 33.16
CA HIS A 619 31.25 -2.48 32.82
C HIS A 619 32.12 -1.30 32.38
N ILE A 620 31.61 -0.41 31.53
CA ILE A 620 32.34 0.81 31.14
C ILE A 620 32.77 1.59 32.37
N LEU A 621 31.85 1.85 33.32
CA LEU A 621 32.16 2.59 34.55
C LEU A 621 33.21 1.89 35.42
N ARG A 622 33.11 0.56 35.58
CA ARG A 622 34.10 -0.23 36.32
C ARG A 622 35.48 -0.18 35.69
N LEU A 623 35.57 -0.16 34.36
CA LEU A 623 36.84 -0.09 33.65
C LEU A 623 37.44 1.31 33.72
N ILE A 624 36.61 2.36 33.62
CA ILE A 624 37.05 3.74 33.84
C ILE A 624 37.67 3.91 35.23
N ASP A 625 37.02 3.35 36.26
CA ASP A 625 37.55 3.34 37.63
C ASP A 625 38.85 2.53 37.74
N ARG A 626 38.86 1.30 37.21
CA ARG A 626 40.02 0.39 37.25
C ARG A 626 41.28 0.99 36.62
N TYR A 627 41.14 1.71 35.51
CA TYR A 627 42.26 2.29 34.77
C TYR A 627 42.50 3.78 35.09
N ASP A 628 41.80 4.34 36.08
CA ASP A 628 41.92 5.75 36.49
C ASP A 628 41.81 6.72 35.29
N LEU A 629 40.72 6.57 34.51
CA LEU A 629 40.49 7.35 33.30
C LEU A 629 39.74 8.67 33.55
N TYR A 630 39.53 9.03 34.82
CA TYR A 630 38.89 10.30 35.21
C TYR A 630 39.63 11.50 34.61
N GLY A 631 38.90 12.44 33.99
CA GLY A 631 39.52 13.58 33.31
C GLY A 631 40.00 13.29 31.88
N SER A 632 39.90 12.05 31.41
CA SER A 632 40.34 11.63 30.05
C SER A 632 39.32 10.77 29.30
N ALA A 633 38.19 10.41 29.92
CA ALA A 633 37.11 9.66 29.29
C ALA A 633 35.75 10.36 29.48
N ALA A 634 35.04 10.64 28.39
CA ALA A 634 33.71 11.25 28.39
C ALA A 634 32.63 10.27 27.90
N TYR A 635 31.48 10.27 28.58
CA TYR A 635 30.36 9.37 28.32
C TYR A 635 29.03 10.05 28.70
N PRO A 636 28.59 11.06 27.90
CA PRO A 636 27.45 11.91 28.25
C PRO A 636 26.18 11.10 28.48
N LYS A 637 25.27 11.63 29.33
CA LYS A 637 24.00 10.97 29.65
C LYS A 637 22.98 11.08 28.51
N HIS A 638 22.95 12.22 27.84
CA HIS A 638 21.98 12.56 26.82
C HIS A 638 22.67 13.14 25.58
N HIS A 639 22.11 12.82 24.42
CA HIS A 639 22.37 13.45 23.13
C HIS A 639 21.10 13.39 22.28
N ALA A 640 20.95 14.35 21.38
CA ALA A 640 19.96 14.34 20.31
C ALA A 640 20.55 13.70 19.04
N SER A 641 19.70 13.27 18.12
CA SER A 641 20.13 12.78 16.80
C SER A 641 20.84 13.86 15.96
N THR A 642 20.54 15.13 16.22
CA THR A 642 21.20 16.30 15.62
C THR A 642 22.61 16.52 16.15
N ASP A 643 22.95 15.99 17.34
CA ASP A 643 24.29 16.12 17.92
C ASP A 643 25.28 15.12 17.31
N VAL A 644 24.79 14.05 16.66
CA VAL A 644 25.64 12.97 16.12
C VAL A 644 26.60 13.47 15.04
N PRO A 645 26.18 14.23 14.01
CA PRO A 645 27.11 14.84 13.06
C PRO A 645 28.14 15.75 13.72
N ASP A 646 27.72 16.52 14.72
CA ASP A 646 28.58 17.45 15.46
C ASP A 646 29.68 16.71 16.25
N LEU A 647 29.39 15.52 16.77
CA LEU A 647 30.38 14.67 17.45
C LEU A 647 31.48 14.21 16.49
N TYR A 648 31.13 13.82 15.27
CA TYR A 648 32.13 13.48 14.24
C TYR A 648 32.96 14.70 13.85
N LYS A 649 32.32 15.88 13.67
CA LYS A 649 33.01 17.13 13.35
C LYS A 649 33.99 17.57 14.46
N LEU A 650 33.58 17.47 15.73
CA LEU A 650 34.46 17.72 16.88
C LEU A 650 35.68 16.78 16.88
N ALA A 651 35.45 15.49 16.62
CA ALA A 651 36.55 14.53 16.57
C ALA A 651 37.50 14.82 15.39
N ALA A 652 36.99 15.19 14.21
CA ALA A 652 37.81 15.59 13.08
C ALA A 652 38.62 16.87 13.39
N GLN A 653 37.98 17.87 14.00
CA GLN A 653 38.60 19.14 14.37
C GLN A 653 39.76 18.97 15.37
N THR A 654 39.62 18.05 16.33
CA THR A 654 40.66 17.73 17.31
C THR A 654 41.75 16.79 16.75
N LYS A 655 41.69 16.43 15.46
CA LYS A 655 42.55 15.43 14.82
C LYS A 655 42.49 14.05 15.50
N GLY A 656 41.28 13.67 15.89
CA GLY A 656 40.95 12.40 16.52
C GLY A 656 40.84 11.23 15.53
N VAL A 657 40.32 10.11 16.03
CA VAL A 657 40.09 8.88 15.27
C VAL A 657 38.75 8.29 15.66
N PHE A 658 38.02 7.73 14.69
CA PHE A 658 36.81 6.98 14.96
C PHE A 658 37.11 5.50 15.14
N VAL A 659 36.56 4.89 16.19
CA VAL A 659 36.79 3.48 16.51
C VAL A 659 35.46 2.71 16.48
N ASN A 660 35.41 1.66 15.67
CA ASN A 660 34.35 0.66 15.70
C ASN A 660 34.91 -0.66 16.25
N PRO A 661 34.82 -0.90 17.57
CA PRO A 661 35.38 -2.10 18.20
C PRO A 661 34.42 -3.31 18.16
N ALA A 662 33.33 -3.26 17.39
CA ALA A 662 32.28 -4.28 17.44
C ALA A 662 32.81 -5.67 17.10
N LEU A 663 32.26 -6.71 17.74
CA LEU A 663 32.66 -8.10 17.47
C LEU A 663 32.32 -8.53 16.04
N THR A 664 31.28 -7.94 15.46
CA THR A 664 30.94 -8.05 14.04
C THR A 664 30.17 -6.79 13.65
N GLU A 665 30.46 -6.23 12.48
CA GLU A 665 29.78 -5.05 11.95
C GLU A 665 29.24 -5.34 10.53
N PRO A 666 27.99 -5.79 10.37
CA PRO A 666 27.49 -6.29 9.08
C PRO A 666 27.66 -5.33 7.89
N PHE A 667 27.65 -4.02 8.15
CA PHE A 667 27.93 -3.01 7.14
C PHE A 667 28.83 -1.89 7.69
N GLY A 668 28.32 -1.12 8.66
CA GLY A 668 29.07 -0.02 9.29
C GLY A 668 28.78 1.36 8.74
N LEU A 669 27.51 1.80 8.75
CA LEU A 669 27.13 3.18 8.39
C LEU A 669 27.92 4.24 9.19
N THR A 670 28.16 3.99 10.48
CA THR A 670 28.93 4.91 11.34
C THR A 670 30.38 5.09 10.87
N LEU A 671 30.96 4.09 10.17
CA LEU A 671 32.29 4.21 9.57
C LEU A 671 32.25 5.14 8.34
N LEU A 672 31.18 5.11 7.56
CA LEU A 672 31.00 6.02 6.43
C LEU A 672 30.69 7.44 6.87
N GLU A 673 29.88 7.62 7.92
CA GLU A 673 29.64 8.92 8.57
C GLU A 673 30.95 9.55 9.05
N ALA A 674 31.80 8.75 9.72
CA ALA A 674 33.13 9.16 10.13
C ALA A 674 34.04 9.49 8.94
N ALA A 675 34.11 8.60 7.94
CA ALA A 675 34.92 8.80 6.74
C ALA A 675 34.53 10.08 5.97
N ALA A 676 33.23 10.31 5.76
CA ALA A 676 32.70 11.50 5.09
C ALA A 676 33.00 12.80 5.84
N THR A 677 33.10 12.72 7.18
CA THR A 677 33.47 13.86 8.03
C THR A 677 35.00 14.08 8.08
N GLY A 678 35.80 13.18 7.50
CA GLY A 678 37.26 13.27 7.47
C GLY A 678 37.97 12.62 8.66
N LEU A 679 37.32 11.68 9.35
CA LEU A 679 37.96 10.91 10.42
C LEU A 679 38.64 9.65 9.89
N PRO A 680 39.91 9.42 10.28
CA PRO A 680 40.51 8.11 10.13
C PRO A 680 39.81 7.05 10.98
N LEU A 681 39.88 5.80 10.51
CA LEU A 681 39.15 4.67 11.10
C LEU A 681 40.07 3.66 11.77
N VAL A 682 39.64 3.14 12.91
CA VAL A 682 40.11 1.87 13.47
C VAL A 682 38.89 0.99 13.65
N ALA A 683 38.78 -0.09 12.88
CA ALA A 683 37.55 -0.88 12.84
C ALA A 683 37.84 -2.38 12.94
N THR A 684 36.85 -3.13 13.42
CA THR A 684 36.89 -4.59 13.40
C THR A 684 37.18 -5.16 12.01
N ASN A 685 37.92 -6.26 11.96
CA ASN A 685 38.19 -7.01 10.73
C ASN A 685 37.03 -7.95 10.34
N ASP A 686 35.89 -7.90 11.02
CA ASP A 686 34.70 -8.72 10.74
C ASP A 686 33.54 -7.84 10.25
N GLY A 687 33.05 -8.09 9.03
CA GLY A 687 31.89 -7.38 8.49
C GLY A 687 32.19 -6.47 7.31
N GLY A 688 31.28 -5.51 7.09
CA GLY A 688 31.44 -4.42 6.13
C GLY A 688 32.62 -3.46 6.34
N PRO A 689 33.26 -3.34 7.53
CA PRO A 689 34.48 -2.54 7.65
C PRO A 689 35.60 -2.97 6.69
N GLN A 690 35.69 -4.26 6.33
CA GLN A 690 36.68 -4.73 5.36
C GLN A 690 36.48 -4.07 3.98
N ASP A 691 35.23 -3.97 3.52
CA ASP A 691 34.90 -3.34 2.24
C ASP A 691 35.09 -1.82 2.30
N ILE A 692 34.68 -1.19 3.41
CA ILE A 692 34.80 0.25 3.62
C ILE A 692 36.27 0.67 3.65
N ILE A 693 37.10 0.07 4.51
CA ILE A 693 38.52 0.42 4.60
C ILE A 693 39.27 0.04 3.32
N GLY A 694 38.92 -1.10 2.69
CA GLY A 694 39.50 -1.51 1.41
C GLY A 694 39.18 -0.57 0.24
N THR A 695 38.09 0.20 0.34
CA THR A 695 37.69 1.19 -0.69
C THR A 695 38.19 2.59 -0.33
N CYS A 696 38.00 3.01 0.92
CA CYS A 696 38.35 4.36 1.38
C CYS A 696 39.82 4.54 1.72
N ASN A 697 40.58 3.47 1.97
CA ASN A 697 42.00 3.52 2.37
C ASN A 697 42.30 4.47 3.54
N ASN A 698 41.33 4.71 4.43
CA ASN A 698 41.38 5.75 5.46
C ASN A 698 41.52 5.20 6.90
N GLY A 699 42.07 4.00 7.08
CA GLY A 699 42.13 3.41 8.42
C GLY A 699 42.79 2.03 8.51
N LEU A 700 42.63 1.41 9.68
CA LEU A 700 43.18 0.10 10.04
C LEU A 700 42.08 -0.87 10.46
N LEU A 701 42.23 -2.13 10.03
CA LEU A 701 41.40 -3.25 10.49
C LEU A 701 42.11 -3.95 11.65
N VAL A 702 41.37 -4.26 12.72
CA VAL A 702 41.87 -4.92 13.93
C VAL A 702 40.98 -6.09 14.35
N ASP A 703 41.55 -7.09 15.01
CA ASP A 703 40.75 -8.12 15.67
C ASP A 703 40.07 -7.51 16.91
N ALA A 704 38.73 -7.50 16.91
CA ALA A 704 37.94 -6.92 18.00
C ALA A 704 38.13 -7.66 19.36
N LEU A 705 38.66 -8.89 19.35
CA LEU A 705 38.97 -9.66 20.55
C LEU A 705 40.35 -9.31 21.13
N ASP A 706 41.21 -8.62 20.38
CA ASP A 706 42.54 -8.21 20.82
C ASP A 706 42.57 -6.73 21.22
N SER A 707 42.34 -6.46 22.50
CA SER A 707 42.37 -5.10 23.06
C SER A 707 43.73 -4.40 22.87
N LYS A 708 44.83 -5.15 22.82
CA LYS A 708 46.16 -4.58 22.60
C LYS A 708 46.30 -4.10 21.16
N ALA A 709 45.84 -4.90 20.19
CA ALA A 709 45.84 -4.52 18.77
C ALA A 709 44.97 -3.26 18.52
N ILE A 710 43.80 -3.16 19.17
CA ILE A 710 42.95 -1.96 19.10
C ILE A 710 43.74 -0.73 19.59
N GLY A 711 44.36 -0.82 20.77
CA GLY A 711 45.09 0.30 21.37
C GLY A 711 46.32 0.73 20.58
N GLU A 712 47.09 -0.23 20.07
CA GLU A 712 48.25 0.03 19.21
C GLU A 712 47.84 0.70 17.89
N ALA A 713 46.73 0.27 17.28
CA ALA A 713 46.20 0.88 16.06
C ALA A 713 45.72 2.32 16.30
N ILE A 714 45.07 2.61 17.43
CA ILE A 714 44.66 3.98 17.80
C ILE A 714 45.91 4.86 17.99
N ARG A 715 46.90 4.39 18.75
CA ARG A 715 48.15 5.13 18.98
C ARG A 715 48.88 5.41 17.66
N ASP A 716 48.96 4.41 16.80
CA ASP A 716 49.55 4.54 15.47
C ASP A 716 48.78 5.59 14.66
N ALA A 717 47.45 5.50 14.59
CA ALA A 717 46.61 6.45 13.83
C ALA A 717 46.79 7.91 14.26
N LEU A 718 47.01 8.16 15.56
CA LEU A 718 47.23 9.50 16.11
C LEU A 718 48.70 9.96 16.04
N GLY A 719 49.65 9.04 15.89
CA GLY A 719 51.09 9.32 16.00
C GLY A 719 51.74 9.94 14.75
N ASP A 720 51.10 9.84 13.58
CA ASP A 720 51.61 10.37 12.31
C ASP A 720 50.63 11.40 11.70
N PRO A 721 50.89 12.71 11.89
CA PRO A 721 50.02 13.77 11.34
C PRO A 721 49.91 13.78 9.82
N ALA A 722 50.96 13.38 9.09
CA ALA A 722 50.94 13.38 7.63
C ALA A 722 50.06 12.24 7.11
N ARG A 723 50.15 11.07 7.74
CA ARG A 723 49.24 9.95 7.46
C ARG A 723 47.81 10.28 7.85
N TRP A 724 47.58 10.92 9.01
CA TRP A 724 46.25 11.35 9.43
C TRP A 724 45.59 12.23 8.37
N SER A 725 46.30 13.26 7.88
CA SER A 725 45.78 14.16 6.84
C SER A 725 45.48 13.44 5.53
N ARG A 726 46.32 12.47 5.14
CA ARG A 726 46.05 11.63 3.95
C ARG A 726 44.79 10.78 4.14
N TRP A 727 44.67 10.08 5.26
CA TRP A 727 43.48 9.27 5.55
C TRP A 727 42.20 10.09 5.64
N ALA A 728 42.25 11.29 6.21
CA ALA A 728 41.13 12.20 6.20
C ALA A 728 40.69 12.55 4.77
N ALA A 729 41.63 12.93 3.90
CA ALA A 729 41.36 13.28 2.51
C ALA A 729 40.83 12.08 1.69
N ASP A 730 41.47 10.91 1.80
CA ASP A 730 41.08 9.69 1.11
C ASP A 730 39.68 9.23 1.55
N GLY A 731 39.39 9.33 2.85
CA GLY A 731 38.08 8.99 3.43
C GLY A 731 36.96 9.88 2.90
N ILE A 732 37.17 11.20 2.84
CA ILE A 732 36.19 12.15 2.30
C ILE A 732 35.94 11.85 0.81
N ALA A 733 37.01 11.76 0.01
CA ALA A 733 36.89 11.53 -1.42
C ALA A 733 36.15 10.21 -1.72
N ALA A 734 36.58 9.12 -1.09
CA ALA A 734 35.98 7.81 -1.34
C ALA A 734 34.54 7.69 -0.82
N ALA A 735 34.20 8.32 0.32
CA ALA A 735 32.83 8.35 0.82
C ALA A 735 31.89 9.09 -0.13
N HIS A 736 32.32 10.25 -0.65
CA HIS A 736 31.56 11.01 -1.66
C HIS A 736 31.40 10.23 -2.97
N GLU A 737 32.48 9.64 -3.48
CA GLU A 737 32.50 8.98 -4.78
C GLU A 737 31.78 7.62 -4.77
N ASN A 738 31.91 6.83 -3.71
CA ASN A 738 31.49 5.41 -3.71
C ASN A 738 30.31 5.11 -2.76
N TYR A 739 30.11 5.95 -1.75
CA TYR A 739 29.18 5.69 -0.65
C TYR A 739 28.20 6.84 -0.41
N SER A 740 27.98 7.71 -1.40
CA SER A 740 26.88 8.68 -1.36
C SER A 740 25.58 8.06 -1.87
N TRP A 741 24.44 8.62 -1.46
CA TRP A 741 23.15 8.21 -1.99
C TRP A 741 23.01 8.48 -3.50
N GLU A 742 23.69 9.51 -4.01
CA GLU A 742 23.77 9.80 -5.45
C GLU A 742 24.50 8.68 -6.20
N SER A 743 25.69 8.29 -5.73
CA SER A 743 26.45 7.17 -6.32
C SER A 743 25.70 5.85 -6.21
N HIS A 744 25.01 5.62 -5.09
CA HIS A 744 24.10 4.49 -4.92
C HIS A 744 23.03 4.45 -6.00
N ALA A 745 22.27 5.55 -6.17
CA ALA A 745 21.21 5.67 -7.15
C ALA A 745 21.73 5.50 -8.59
N ALA A 746 22.90 6.08 -8.90
CA ALA A 746 23.54 5.96 -10.20
C ALA A 746 23.88 4.49 -10.53
N ARG A 747 24.49 3.79 -9.58
CA ARG A 747 24.83 2.38 -9.74
C ARG A 747 23.58 1.50 -9.80
N TYR A 748 22.57 1.80 -9.00
CA TYR A 748 21.27 1.13 -9.02
C TYR A 748 20.65 1.20 -10.41
N VAL A 749 20.47 2.41 -10.96
CA VAL A 749 19.87 2.59 -12.29
C VAL A 749 20.70 1.91 -13.36
N GLN A 750 22.04 2.01 -13.30
CA GLN A 750 22.92 1.31 -14.24
C GLN A 750 22.67 -0.20 -14.29
N GLU A 751 22.53 -0.87 -13.13
CA GLU A 751 22.28 -2.31 -13.07
C GLU A 751 20.83 -2.66 -13.42
N VAL A 752 19.86 -1.86 -12.99
CA VAL A 752 18.44 -2.07 -13.31
C VAL A 752 18.17 -1.88 -14.80
N SER A 753 18.74 -0.87 -15.45
CA SER A 753 18.58 -0.68 -16.89
C SER A 753 19.10 -1.86 -17.71
N LYS A 754 20.03 -2.68 -17.21
CA LYS A 754 20.48 -3.90 -17.90
C LYS A 754 19.41 -4.99 -17.90
N ILE A 755 18.63 -5.11 -16.81
CA ILE A 755 17.61 -6.16 -16.65
C ILE A 755 16.23 -5.75 -17.19
N VAL A 756 15.95 -4.45 -17.28
CA VAL A 756 14.71 -3.91 -17.89
C VAL A 756 14.75 -4.00 -19.42
N LYS A 757 15.93 -3.93 -20.04
CA LYS A 757 16.07 -4.04 -21.50
C LYS A 757 15.45 -5.32 -22.04
N GLY A 758 14.48 -5.18 -22.94
CA GLY A 758 13.83 -6.29 -23.64
C GLY A 758 12.71 -6.98 -22.86
N THR A 759 12.28 -6.43 -21.72
CA THR A 759 11.07 -6.92 -21.04
C THR A 759 9.80 -6.46 -21.77
N GLN A 760 8.74 -7.25 -21.63
CA GLN A 760 7.40 -6.91 -22.11
C GLN A 760 6.43 -7.10 -20.94
N PRO A 761 6.21 -6.05 -20.13
CA PRO A 761 5.24 -6.08 -19.04
C PRO A 761 3.83 -6.37 -19.56
N VAL A 762 2.99 -6.96 -18.71
CA VAL A 762 1.55 -7.03 -18.98
C VAL A 762 1.00 -5.61 -18.87
N PRO A 763 0.29 -5.07 -19.88
CA PRO A 763 -0.26 -3.71 -19.84
C PRO A 763 -1.41 -3.61 -18.82
N VAL A 764 -1.52 -2.45 -18.17
CA VAL A 764 -2.62 -2.14 -17.22
C VAL A 764 -3.95 -1.83 -17.91
N GLN A 765 -3.95 -1.47 -19.21
CA GLN A 765 -5.18 -1.11 -19.90
C GLN A 765 -6.13 -2.31 -20.06
N PRO A 766 -7.42 -2.15 -19.73
CA PRO A 766 -8.37 -3.25 -19.74
C PRO A 766 -8.67 -3.72 -21.15
N HIS A 767 -8.73 -5.03 -21.34
CA HIS A 767 -9.63 -5.58 -22.36
C HIS A 767 -11.06 -5.48 -21.81
N SER A 768 -12.02 -5.10 -22.66
CA SER A 768 -13.45 -5.03 -22.30
C SER A 768 -13.88 -6.21 -21.42
N LYS A 769 -14.65 -5.98 -20.34
CA LYS A 769 -15.19 -7.04 -19.46
C LYS A 769 -15.68 -8.24 -20.28
N LEU A 770 -15.40 -9.47 -19.82
CA LEU A 770 -15.86 -10.68 -20.47
C LEU A 770 -17.41 -10.67 -20.52
N ALA A 771 -17.99 -10.34 -21.69
CA ALA A 771 -19.41 -10.42 -22.04
C ALA A 771 -20.46 -10.16 -20.93
N GLY A 772 -20.25 -9.15 -20.07
CA GLY A 772 -21.20 -8.79 -19.01
C GLY A 772 -21.29 -9.77 -17.83
N ILE A 773 -20.28 -10.62 -17.61
CA ILE A 773 -20.14 -11.44 -16.40
C ILE A 773 -19.90 -10.53 -15.19
N ASP A 774 -20.67 -10.76 -14.12
CA ASP A 774 -20.58 -10.01 -12.86
C ASP A 774 -19.62 -10.67 -11.86
N ARG A 775 -19.62 -12.01 -11.83
CA ARG A 775 -18.84 -12.85 -10.90
C ARG A 775 -18.54 -14.21 -11.52
N VAL A 776 -17.54 -14.93 -11.01
CA VAL A 776 -17.11 -16.22 -11.61
C VAL A 776 -16.97 -17.29 -10.54
N LEU A 777 -17.55 -18.48 -10.78
CA LEU A 777 -17.23 -19.70 -10.04
C LEU A 777 -16.11 -20.43 -10.77
N VAL A 778 -14.99 -20.71 -10.08
CA VAL A 778 -13.90 -21.54 -10.58
C VAL A 778 -13.76 -22.77 -9.69
N THR A 779 -13.70 -23.97 -10.25
CA THR A 779 -13.60 -25.21 -9.46
C THR A 779 -12.57 -26.15 -10.04
N ASP A 780 -11.87 -26.91 -9.18
CA ASP A 780 -11.25 -28.15 -9.65
C ASP A 780 -12.33 -29.19 -10.01
N VAL A 781 -11.93 -30.19 -10.80
CA VAL A 781 -12.83 -31.22 -11.32
C VAL A 781 -12.78 -32.49 -10.48
N ASP A 782 -11.59 -33.00 -10.22
CA ASP A 782 -11.40 -34.32 -9.61
C ASP A 782 -11.69 -34.21 -8.11
N ASP A 783 -12.61 -35.01 -7.58
CA ASP A 783 -13.00 -34.99 -6.16
C ASP A 783 -13.56 -33.64 -5.62
N THR A 784 -13.55 -32.56 -6.40
CA THR A 784 -14.21 -31.28 -6.08
C THR A 784 -15.55 -31.12 -6.82
N LEU A 785 -15.56 -31.17 -8.15
CA LEU A 785 -16.81 -31.10 -8.93
C LEU A 785 -17.47 -32.48 -9.06
N THR A 786 -16.67 -33.54 -9.07
CA THR A 786 -17.09 -34.93 -9.29
C THR A 786 -17.24 -35.69 -7.97
N GLY A 787 -18.08 -36.74 -7.94
CA GLY A 787 -18.29 -37.61 -6.77
C GLY A 787 -19.71 -37.61 -6.20
N ASP A 788 -20.52 -36.59 -6.51
CA ASP A 788 -21.96 -36.51 -6.20
C ASP A 788 -22.73 -35.98 -7.43
N ASP A 789 -23.16 -36.89 -8.31
CA ASP A 789 -23.83 -36.56 -9.58
C ASP A 789 -25.13 -35.76 -9.38
N ALA A 790 -25.85 -36.03 -8.28
CA ALA A 790 -27.07 -35.31 -7.95
C ALA A 790 -26.75 -33.85 -7.57
N ALA A 791 -25.74 -33.63 -6.73
CA ALA A 791 -25.33 -32.28 -6.36
C ALA A 791 -24.71 -31.51 -7.54
N LEU A 792 -23.97 -32.19 -8.44
CA LEU A 792 -23.48 -31.59 -9.67
C LEU A 792 -24.63 -31.09 -10.54
N THR A 793 -25.67 -31.91 -10.72
CA THR A 793 -26.87 -31.52 -11.48
C THR A 793 -27.53 -30.28 -10.87
N THR A 794 -27.73 -30.28 -9.54
CA THR A 794 -28.28 -29.12 -8.83
C THR A 794 -27.40 -27.87 -8.97
N LEU A 795 -26.07 -28.01 -8.90
CA LEU A 795 -25.16 -26.88 -9.08
C LEU A 795 -25.29 -26.26 -10.48
N LEU A 796 -25.37 -27.08 -11.53
CA LEU A 796 -25.55 -26.59 -12.89
C LEU A 796 -26.90 -25.90 -13.07
N GLU A 797 -27.98 -26.49 -12.56
CA GLU A 797 -29.33 -25.88 -12.57
C GLU A 797 -29.33 -24.51 -11.87
N VAL A 798 -28.73 -24.42 -10.68
CA VAL A 798 -28.63 -23.18 -9.91
C VAL A 798 -27.90 -22.09 -10.70
N LEU A 799 -26.79 -22.43 -11.37
CA LEU A 799 -26.01 -21.49 -12.19
C LEU A 799 -26.73 -21.07 -13.47
N GLU A 800 -27.66 -21.88 -13.99
CA GLU A 800 -28.44 -21.56 -15.20
C GLU A 800 -29.70 -20.74 -14.89
N THR A 801 -30.31 -20.95 -13.72
CA THR A 801 -31.57 -20.29 -13.34
C THR A 801 -31.41 -18.98 -12.56
N THR A 802 -30.19 -18.62 -12.16
CA THR A 802 -29.93 -17.37 -11.42
C THR A 802 -30.11 -16.13 -12.31
N ASP A 803 -30.68 -15.06 -11.76
CA ASP A 803 -30.80 -13.76 -12.42
C ASP A 803 -29.43 -13.03 -12.54
N VAL A 804 -28.43 -13.48 -11.77
CA VAL A 804 -27.08 -12.92 -11.79
C VAL A 804 -26.24 -13.57 -12.89
N LYS A 805 -25.48 -12.77 -13.63
CA LYS A 805 -24.58 -13.28 -14.68
C LYS A 805 -23.31 -13.89 -14.09
N VAL A 806 -23.36 -15.18 -13.78
CA VAL A 806 -22.23 -15.95 -13.24
C VAL A 806 -21.46 -16.64 -14.37
N GLY A 807 -20.17 -16.35 -14.47
CA GLY A 807 -19.24 -17.11 -15.31
C GLY A 807 -18.88 -18.44 -14.67
N PHE A 808 -18.79 -19.50 -15.47
CA PHE A 808 -18.35 -20.81 -15.00
C PHE A 808 -16.93 -21.10 -15.48
N GLY A 809 -16.07 -21.49 -14.55
CA GLY A 809 -14.65 -21.72 -14.77
C GLY A 809 -14.17 -23.04 -14.18
N ILE A 810 -13.16 -23.61 -14.79
CA ILE A 810 -12.49 -24.83 -14.29
C ILE A 810 -11.00 -24.57 -14.17
N ALA A 811 -10.41 -24.98 -13.05
CA ALA A 811 -8.98 -24.99 -12.82
C ALA A 811 -8.51 -26.38 -12.41
N THR A 812 -7.78 -27.09 -13.29
CA THR A 812 -7.49 -28.51 -13.07
C THR A 812 -6.07 -28.94 -13.44
N GLY A 813 -5.62 -29.99 -12.75
CA GLY A 813 -4.43 -30.77 -13.07
C GLY A 813 -4.56 -31.64 -14.33
N ARG A 814 -5.70 -31.71 -15.02
CA ARG A 814 -5.84 -32.41 -16.31
C ARG A 814 -5.37 -31.54 -17.47
N ASN A 815 -4.85 -32.14 -18.55
CA ASN A 815 -4.61 -31.37 -19.78
C ASN A 815 -5.95 -31.06 -20.49
N LEU A 816 -5.95 -30.10 -21.42
CA LEU A 816 -7.18 -29.67 -22.11
C LEU A 816 -8.03 -30.84 -22.66
N ASN A 817 -7.41 -31.80 -23.35
CA ASN A 817 -8.15 -32.91 -23.96
C ASN A 817 -8.75 -33.86 -22.92
N GLU A 818 -8.00 -34.16 -21.85
CA GLU A 818 -8.49 -34.95 -20.72
C GLU A 818 -9.63 -34.26 -19.98
N SER A 819 -9.55 -32.93 -19.81
CA SER A 819 -10.61 -32.12 -19.21
C SER A 819 -11.87 -32.13 -20.06
N LEU A 820 -11.78 -31.86 -21.37
CA LEU A 820 -12.96 -31.85 -22.25
C LEU A 820 -13.66 -33.20 -22.33
N ALA A 821 -12.89 -34.30 -22.43
CA ALA A 821 -13.46 -35.64 -22.45
C ALA A 821 -14.19 -35.99 -21.15
N LEU A 822 -13.71 -35.48 -20.00
CA LEU A 822 -14.38 -35.66 -18.72
C LEU A 822 -15.65 -34.81 -18.63
N LEU A 823 -15.60 -33.54 -19.05
CA LEU A 823 -16.77 -32.66 -19.03
C LEU A 823 -17.88 -33.16 -19.95
N GLU A 824 -17.53 -33.67 -21.13
CA GLU A 824 -18.49 -34.32 -22.04
C GLU A 824 -19.15 -35.53 -21.38
N LYS A 825 -18.38 -36.37 -20.68
CA LYS A 825 -18.91 -37.52 -19.95
C LYS A 825 -19.84 -37.12 -18.79
N LEU A 826 -19.57 -35.98 -18.16
CA LEU A 826 -20.37 -35.44 -17.04
C LEU A 826 -21.55 -34.58 -17.52
N GLU A 827 -21.75 -34.43 -18.82
CA GLU A 827 -22.77 -33.54 -19.42
C GLU A 827 -22.63 -32.07 -18.96
N VAL A 828 -21.42 -31.64 -18.60
CA VAL A 828 -21.12 -30.26 -18.18
C VAL A 828 -20.83 -29.41 -19.42
N ARG A 829 -21.50 -28.27 -19.55
CA ARG A 829 -21.24 -27.31 -20.64
C ARG A 829 -19.79 -26.82 -20.64
N VAL A 830 -19.28 -26.46 -21.81
CA VAL A 830 -17.93 -25.88 -21.93
C VAL A 830 -17.83 -24.62 -21.07
N PRO A 831 -16.88 -24.54 -20.11
CA PRO A 831 -16.72 -23.39 -19.23
C PRO A 831 -16.33 -22.10 -19.99
N ASP A 832 -16.65 -20.96 -19.41
CA ASP A 832 -16.24 -19.63 -19.88
C ASP A 832 -14.72 -19.42 -19.75
N VAL A 833 -14.10 -20.06 -18.75
CA VAL A 833 -12.65 -20.08 -18.55
C VAL A 833 -12.17 -21.48 -18.19
N LEU A 834 -11.11 -21.94 -18.86
CA LEU A 834 -10.48 -23.23 -18.64
C LEU A 834 -9.00 -23.03 -18.33
N ILE A 835 -8.63 -23.26 -17.08
CA ILE A 835 -7.26 -23.32 -16.59
C ILE A 835 -6.89 -24.80 -16.47
N THR A 836 -5.97 -25.26 -17.31
CA THR A 836 -5.63 -26.68 -17.44
C THR A 836 -4.13 -26.88 -17.30
N ALA A 837 -3.73 -28.14 -17.22
CA ALA A 837 -2.35 -28.58 -17.05
C ALA A 837 -1.65 -27.87 -15.87
N ALA A 838 -2.30 -27.86 -14.71
CA ALA A 838 -1.81 -27.24 -13.47
C ALA A 838 -1.48 -25.74 -13.63
N GLY A 839 -2.34 -25.01 -14.38
CA GLY A 839 -2.19 -23.57 -14.59
C GLY A 839 -1.31 -23.16 -15.76
N THR A 840 -0.80 -24.11 -16.55
CA THR A 840 0.08 -23.79 -17.69
C THR A 840 -0.66 -23.52 -19.00
N GLU A 841 -1.96 -23.78 -19.03
CA GLU A 841 -2.82 -23.59 -20.19
C GLU A 841 -4.07 -22.81 -19.76
N LEU A 842 -4.38 -21.71 -20.48
CA LEU A 842 -5.52 -20.83 -20.19
C LEU A 842 -6.34 -20.63 -21.48
N HIS A 843 -7.62 -20.95 -21.44
CA HIS A 843 -8.54 -20.91 -22.58
C HIS A 843 -9.85 -20.20 -22.23
N TYR A 844 -10.48 -19.56 -23.22
CA TYR A 844 -11.73 -18.82 -23.04
C TYR A 844 -12.87 -19.27 -23.96
N GLY A 845 -14.05 -19.34 -23.36
CA GLY A 845 -15.35 -19.54 -24.01
C GLY A 845 -15.48 -20.86 -24.77
N THR A 846 -16.63 -21.01 -25.43
CA THR A 846 -16.99 -22.22 -26.18
C THR A 846 -16.08 -22.53 -27.38
N ARG A 847 -15.35 -21.52 -27.89
CA ARG A 847 -14.36 -21.70 -28.95
C ARG A 847 -12.98 -22.11 -28.43
N LEU A 848 -12.80 -22.22 -27.12
CA LEU A 848 -11.54 -22.61 -26.47
C LEU A 848 -10.35 -21.76 -26.92
N VAL A 849 -10.54 -20.44 -26.96
CA VAL A 849 -9.51 -19.51 -27.44
C VAL A 849 -8.34 -19.52 -26.46
N THR A 850 -7.18 -20.00 -26.89
CA THR A 850 -5.95 -20.00 -26.07
C THR A 850 -5.47 -18.58 -25.78
N ASP A 851 -5.17 -18.29 -24.51
CA ASP A 851 -4.57 -17.03 -24.11
C ASP A 851 -3.07 -16.98 -24.47
N ARG A 852 -2.76 -16.29 -25.57
CA ARG A 852 -1.38 -16.09 -26.04
C ARG A 852 -0.55 -15.15 -25.16
N SER A 853 -1.19 -14.27 -24.39
CA SER A 853 -0.48 -13.41 -23.43
C SER A 853 -0.01 -14.22 -22.23
N TRP A 854 -0.84 -15.12 -21.69
CA TRP A 854 -0.45 -16.05 -20.64
C TRP A 854 0.67 -17.00 -21.08
N GLU A 855 0.53 -17.60 -22.27
CA GLU A 855 1.58 -18.45 -22.84
C GLU A 855 2.93 -17.73 -22.94
N ARG A 856 2.90 -16.46 -23.36
CA ARG A 856 4.11 -15.62 -23.45
C ARG A 856 4.69 -15.28 -22.08
N GLN A 857 3.86 -15.14 -21.04
CA GLN A 857 4.32 -14.89 -19.68
C GLN A 857 5.02 -16.12 -19.10
N ILE A 858 4.41 -17.30 -19.20
CA ILE A 858 4.94 -18.50 -18.54
C ILE A 858 6.17 -19.09 -19.23
N ARG A 859 6.38 -18.87 -20.53
CA ARG A 859 7.56 -19.40 -21.25
C ARG A 859 8.90 -18.80 -20.79
N TYR A 860 8.88 -17.74 -19.99
CA TYR A 860 10.08 -17.02 -19.56
C TYR A 860 11.09 -17.95 -18.89
N ARG A 861 12.24 -18.15 -19.56
CA ARG A 861 13.35 -19.02 -19.13
C ARG A 861 12.93 -20.46 -18.77
N TRP A 862 11.86 -20.94 -19.38
CA TRP A 862 11.48 -22.35 -19.30
C TRP A 862 12.37 -23.17 -20.24
N ASP A 863 13.10 -24.13 -19.67
CA ASP A 863 13.88 -25.12 -20.42
C ASP A 863 13.32 -26.51 -20.08
N ARG A 864 12.48 -27.02 -20.97
CA ARG A 864 11.77 -28.29 -20.77
C ARG A 864 12.74 -29.46 -20.73
N ASP A 865 13.70 -29.49 -21.65
CA ASP A 865 14.59 -30.64 -21.83
C ASP A 865 15.56 -30.76 -20.66
N GLU A 866 16.08 -29.62 -20.19
CA GLU A 866 16.91 -29.59 -19.00
C GLU A 866 16.12 -29.93 -17.72
N ALA A 867 14.88 -29.45 -17.60
CA ALA A 867 14.00 -29.83 -16.49
C ALA A 867 13.71 -31.34 -16.49
N GLU A 868 13.46 -31.92 -17.66
CA GLU A 868 13.25 -33.36 -17.84
C GLU A 868 14.50 -34.16 -17.45
N ARG A 869 15.67 -33.72 -17.90
CA ARG A 869 16.96 -34.36 -17.58
C ARG A 869 17.27 -34.34 -16.08
N VAL A 870 17.08 -33.19 -15.42
CA VAL A 870 17.41 -33.02 -14.00
C VAL A 870 16.40 -33.73 -13.09
N VAL A 871 15.10 -33.56 -13.35
CA VAL A 871 14.05 -34.14 -12.52
C VAL A 871 13.92 -35.65 -12.77
N GLY A 872 14.02 -36.09 -14.02
CA GLY A 872 13.98 -37.51 -14.38
C GLY A 872 15.14 -38.33 -13.80
N ALA A 873 16.25 -37.68 -13.43
CA ALA A 873 17.37 -38.32 -12.74
C ALA A 873 17.14 -38.53 -11.23
N ILE A 874 16.04 -38.00 -10.66
CA ILE A 874 15.73 -38.15 -9.24
C ILE A 874 15.17 -39.55 -8.97
N PRO A 875 15.76 -40.34 -8.04
CA PRO A 875 15.25 -41.67 -7.70
C PRO A 875 13.79 -41.62 -7.26
N GLY A 876 13.01 -42.63 -7.67
CA GLY A 876 11.60 -42.74 -7.28
C GLY A 876 10.62 -41.88 -8.09
N LEU A 877 11.09 -41.10 -9.08
CA LEU A 877 10.22 -40.39 -10.01
C LEU A 877 10.15 -41.13 -11.35
N THR A 878 8.94 -41.41 -11.83
CA THR A 878 8.70 -42.06 -13.14
C THR A 878 7.87 -41.14 -14.04
N PRO A 879 8.33 -40.78 -15.25
CA PRO A 879 7.59 -39.86 -16.12
C PRO A 879 6.24 -40.43 -16.59
N VAL A 880 5.24 -39.56 -16.73
CA VAL A 880 3.89 -39.89 -17.22
C VAL A 880 3.67 -39.20 -18.57
N ALA A 881 4.14 -39.85 -19.65
CA ALA A 881 4.21 -39.23 -20.99
C ALA A 881 2.85 -38.77 -21.54
N LYS A 882 1.76 -39.50 -21.26
CA LYS A 882 0.42 -39.20 -21.80
C LYS A 882 -0.15 -37.85 -21.35
N SER A 883 0.27 -37.37 -20.18
CA SER A 883 -0.23 -36.12 -19.59
C SER A 883 0.78 -34.96 -19.66
N ALA A 884 1.96 -35.18 -20.26
CA ALA A 884 2.95 -34.12 -20.46
C ALA A 884 2.47 -33.13 -21.53
N THR A 885 2.75 -31.84 -21.34
CA THR A 885 2.42 -30.78 -22.29
C THR A 885 3.68 -29.98 -22.64
N LYS A 886 3.52 -28.91 -23.43
CA LYS A 886 4.63 -28.00 -23.79
C LYS A 886 5.28 -27.35 -22.56
N TYR A 887 4.49 -27.05 -21.54
CA TYR A 887 4.92 -26.34 -20.34
C TYR A 887 4.70 -27.14 -19.06
N ARG A 888 4.48 -28.45 -19.15
CA ARG A 888 4.35 -29.31 -17.98
C ARG A 888 4.99 -30.67 -18.18
N LEU A 889 5.80 -31.05 -17.22
CA LEU A 889 6.27 -32.43 -17.03
C LEU A 889 5.58 -33.02 -15.80
N ARG A 890 5.11 -34.26 -15.92
CA ARG A 890 4.43 -34.97 -14.83
C ARG A 890 5.17 -36.25 -14.50
N TYR A 891 5.41 -36.47 -13.21
CA TYR A 891 6.06 -37.68 -12.69
C TYR A 891 5.17 -38.35 -11.67
N ARG A 892 5.10 -39.67 -11.70
CA ARG A 892 4.59 -40.47 -10.60
C ARG A 892 5.69 -40.65 -9.56
N LEU A 893 5.36 -40.34 -8.31
CA LEU A 893 6.24 -40.38 -7.15
C LEU A 893 6.06 -41.70 -6.39
N ASP A 894 7.15 -42.44 -6.18
CA ASP A 894 7.18 -43.60 -5.29
C ASP A 894 7.56 -43.15 -3.87
N PRO A 895 6.64 -43.15 -2.89
CA PRO A 895 6.90 -42.60 -1.55
C PRO A 895 8.00 -43.35 -0.79
N LYS A 896 8.36 -44.58 -1.20
CA LYS A 896 9.42 -45.36 -0.56
C LYS A 896 10.82 -45.05 -1.11
N ARG A 897 10.90 -44.50 -2.32
CA ARG A 897 12.17 -44.26 -3.04
C ARG A 897 12.43 -42.79 -3.31
N ALA A 898 11.38 -42.00 -3.47
CA ALA A 898 11.49 -40.59 -3.77
C ALA A 898 11.97 -39.80 -2.55
N PRO A 899 12.89 -38.83 -2.75
CA PRO A 899 13.22 -37.90 -1.68
C PRO A 899 12.03 -36.98 -1.37
N SER A 900 12.06 -36.31 -0.21
CA SER A 900 11.01 -35.35 0.16
C SER A 900 10.91 -34.21 -0.86
N LEU A 901 9.73 -33.59 -0.97
CA LEU A 901 9.51 -32.45 -1.87
C LEU A 901 10.52 -31.31 -1.63
N ARG A 902 10.89 -31.07 -0.38
CA ARG A 902 11.93 -30.10 0.00
C ARG A 902 13.28 -30.46 -0.62
N GLU A 903 13.65 -31.73 -0.61
CA GLU A 903 14.90 -32.21 -1.20
C GLU A 903 14.86 -32.17 -2.73
N ILE A 904 13.71 -32.47 -3.34
CA ILE A 904 13.51 -32.30 -4.79
C ILE A 904 13.72 -30.83 -5.19
N ARG A 905 13.04 -29.89 -4.51
CA ARG A 905 13.19 -28.45 -4.73
C ARG A 905 14.64 -28.00 -4.56
N ARG A 906 15.32 -28.48 -3.51
CA ARG A 906 16.75 -28.19 -3.28
C ARG A 906 17.63 -28.62 -4.45
N ARG A 907 17.43 -29.83 -4.98
CA ARG A 907 18.21 -30.35 -6.13
C ARG A 907 17.96 -29.54 -7.39
N VAL A 908 16.70 -29.21 -7.65
CA VAL A 908 16.29 -28.37 -8.79
C VAL A 908 16.92 -26.98 -8.70
N ARG A 909 16.84 -26.32 -7.52
CA ARG A 909 17.44 -25.00 -7.27
C ARG A 909 18.96 -25.01 -7.47
N LYS A 910 19.66 -26.02 -6.94
CA LYS A 910 21.12 -26.17 -7.10
C LYS A 910 21.58 -26.38 -8.54
N LYS A 911 20.68 -26.80 -9.43
CA LYS A 911 20.95 -26.89 -10.88
C LYS A 911 20.62 -25.60 -11.63
N GLY A 912 20.20 -24.55 -10.93
CA GLY A 912 19.86 -23.26 -11.53
C GLY A 912 18.54 -23.27 -12.30
N LEU A 913 17.73 -24.32 -12.16
CA LEU A 913 16.43 -24.41 -12.85
C LEU A 913 15.42 -23.45 -12.23
N ARG A 914 14.58 -22.87 -13.09
CA ARG A 914 13.49 -21.95 -12.73
C ARG A 914 12.15 -22.63 -13.00
N VAL A 915 11.75 -23.50 -12.09
CA VAL A 915 10.55 -24.31 -12.24
C VAL A 915 9.77 -24.33 -10.92
N THR A 916 8.46 -24.38 -11.01
CA THR A 916 7.59 -24.65 -9.87
C THR A 916 7.33 -26.15 -9.81
N THR A 917 7.47 -26.74 -8.61
CA THR A 917 7.12 -28.14 -8.36
C THR A 917 5.84 -28.21 -7.53
N ILE A 918 4.78 -28.80 -8.09
CA ILE A 918 3.47 -28.98 -7.45
C ILE A 918 3.31 -30.47 -7.15
N LEU A 919 2.98 -30.80 -5.90
CA LEU A 919 2.63 -32.16 -5.51
C LEU A 919 1.10 -32.27 -5.52
N ASP A 920 0.61 -33.31 -6.17
CA ASP A 920 -0.80 -33.57 -6.44
C ASP A 920 -1.16 -34.96 -5.87
N HIS A 921 -2.08 -34.97 -4.89
CA HIS A 921 -2.55 -36.16 -4.16
C HIS A 921 -1.44 -37.07 -3.60
N GLU A 922 -0.30 -36.51 -3.19
CA GLU A 922 0.92 -37.22 -2.76
C GLU A 922 1.51 -38.25 -3.77
N VAL A 923 0.94 -38.37 -4.96
CA VAL A 923 1.29 -39.41 -5.94
C VAL A 923 1.91 -38.84 -7.20
N TYR A 924 1.54 -37.61 -7.58
CA TYR A 924 2.03 -36.97 -8.80
C TYR A 924 2.80 -35.70 -8.49
N LEU A 925 3.95 -35.53 -9.16
CA LEU A 925 4.75 -34.33 -9.12
C LEU A 925 4.69 -33.66 -10.50
N ASP A 926 4.05 -32.50 -10.54
CA ASP A 926 4.07 -31.62 -11.70
C ASP A 926 5.26 -30.65 -11.60
N VAL A 927 5.97 -30.51 -12.72
CA VAL A 927 7.06 -29.55 -12.91
C VAL A 927 6.69 -28.62 -14.05
N ILE A 928 6.50 -27.36 -13.71
CA ILE A 928 5.97 -26.31 -14.59
C ILE A 928 6.87 -25.06 -14.55
N PRO A 929 6.74 -24.10 -15.47
CA PRO A 929 7.49 -22.85 -15.42
C PRO A 929 7.32 -22.10 -14.09
N VAL A 930 8.38 -21.39 -13.67
CA VAL A 930 8.40 -20.62 -12.42
C VAL A 930 7.28 -19.55 -12.31
N ARG A 931 6.74 -19.11 -13.44
CA ARG A 931 5.66 -18.11 -13.57
C ARG A 931 4.27 -18.73 -13.68
N ALA A 932 4.15 -20.05 -13.65
CA ALA A 932 2.87 -20.74 -13.77
C ALA A 932 2.47 -21.39 -12.44
N SER A 933 1.16 -21.32 -12.16
CA SER A 933 0.42 -22.09 -11.16
C SER A 933 -1.09 -21.84 -11.36
N PRO A 934 -1.98 -22.65 -10.78
CA PRO A 934 -3.42 -22.37 -10.83
C PRO A 934 -3.78 -20.98 -10.28
N GLY A 935 -3.28 -20.62 -9.09
CA GLY A 935 -3.52 -19.32 -8.49
C GLY A 935 -2.95 -18.13 -9.26
N LEU A 936 -1.78 -18.27 -9.90
CA LEU A 936 -1.25 -17.22 -10.78
C LEU A 936 -2.06 -17.07 -12.08
N ALA A 937 -2.56 -18.17 -12.64
CA ALA A 937 -3.43 -18.13 -13.81
C ALA A 937 -4.76 -17.42 -13.51
N ILE A 938 -5.35 -17.66 -12.32
CA ILE A 938 -6.55 -16.96 -11.85
C ILE A 938 -6.27 -15.47 -11.65
N ARG A 939 -5.17 -15.11 -10.97
CA ARG A 939 -4.79 -13.70 -10.80
C ARG A 939 -4.53 -13.00 -12.12
N PHE A 940 -3.90 -13.68 -13.08
CA PHE A 940 -3.71 -13.15 -14.44
C PHE A 940 -5.04 -12.95 -15.16
N PHE A 941 -5.97 -13.91 -15.03
CA PHE A 941 -7.33 -13.79 -15.55
C PHE A 941 -8.05 -12.57 -14.96
N CYS A 942 -8.04 -12.41 -13.63
CA CYS A 942 -8.62 -11.26 -12.94
C CYS A 942 -8.01 -9.94 -13.40
N PHE A 943 -6.68 -9.88 -13.45
CA PHE A 943 -5.92 -8.70 -13.91
C PHE A 943 -6.32 -8.29 -15.32
N LYS A 944 -6.39 -9.26 -16.24
CA LYS A 944 -6.65 -9.04 -17.66
C LYS A 944 -8.08 -8.59 -17.95
N TRP A 945 -9.06 -9.16 -17.26
CA TRP A 945 -10.49 -8.95 -17.55
C TRP A 945 -11.20 -7.99 -16.61
N ASN A 946 -10.45 -7.30 -15.75
CA ASN A 946 -10.99 -6.39 -14.75
C ASN A 946 -12.01 -7.05 -13.81
N LEU A 947 -11.67 -8.24 -13.32
CA LEU A 947 -12.45 -8.92 -12.29
C LEU A 947 -11.74 -8.74 -10.95
N GLU A 948 -12.51 -8.34 -9.93
CA GLU A 948 -12.00 -8.29 -8.57
C GLU A 948 -11.93 -9.72 -8.01
N PRO A 949 -10.82 -10.14 -7.36
CA PRO A 949 -10.71 -11.48 -6.77
C PRO A 949 -11.85 -11.83 -5.82
N GLN A 950 -12.41 -10.84 -5.13
CA GLN A 950 -13.53 -11.00 -4.19
C GLN A 950 -14.86 -11.39 -4.87
N ARG A 951 -14.91 -11.32 -6.21
CA ARG A 951 -16.03 -11.78 -7.05
C ARG A 951 -15.77 -13.16 -7.67
N LEU A 952 -14.72 -13.85 -7.21
CA LEU A 952 -14.42 -15.22 -7.61
C LEU A 952 -14.69 -16.16 -6.43
N LEU A 953 -15.62 -17.08 -6.63
CA LEU A 953 -15.79 -18.25 -5.77
C LEU A 953 -14.87 -19.35 -6.32
N VAL A 954 -13.92 -19.82 -5.53
CA VAL A 954 -12.93 -20.83 -5.94
C VAL A 954 -13.06 -22.07 -5.07
N ALA A 955 -13.25 -23.24 -5.68
CA ALA A 955 -13.39 -24.50 -4.96
C ALA A 955 -12.26 -25.49 -5.30
N GLY A 956 -11.76 -26.21 -4.28
CA GLY A 956 -10.74 -27.24 -4.43
C GLY A 956 -10.69 -28.21 -3.24
N ASP A 957 -9.96 -29.31 -3.41
CA ASP A 957 -9.88 -30.42 -2.46
C ASP A 957 -8.42 -30.83 -2.17
N SER A 958 -7.47 -30.48 -3.03
CA SER A 958 -6.11 -31.01 -2.90
C SER A 958 -5.03 -29.93 -2.75
N GLY A 959 -3.84 -30.33 -2.30
CA GLY A 959 -2.73 -29.41 -2.03
C GLY A 959 -2.28 -28.56 -3.23
N ASN A 960 -2.61 -28.98 -4.45
CA ASN A 960 -2.33 -28.25 -5.70
C ASN A 960 -3.23 -27.00 -5.88
N ASP A 961 -4.37 -26.94 -5.19
CA ASP A 961 -5.39 -25.88 -5.24
C ASP A 961 -5.11 -24.74 -4.25
N TRP A 962 -4.16 -24.96 -3.35
CA TRP A 962 -3.88 -24.06 -2.23
C TRP A 962 -3.71 -22.59 -2.64
N ASP A 963 -3.03 -22.33 -3.77
CA ASP A 963 -2.71 -20.97 -4.19
C ASP A 963 -3.88 -20.25 -4.87
N MET A 964 -4.83 -21.00 -5.44
CA MET A 964 -6.09 -20.47 -5.96
C MET A 964 -7.13 -20.22 -4.87
N LEU A 965 -7.03 -20.94 -3.75
CA LEU A 965 -7.88 -20.77 -2.56
C LEU A 965 -7.39 -19.68 -1.60
N SER A 966 -6.25 -19.04 -1.90
CA SER A 966 -5.60 -18.04 -1.03
C SER A 966 -5.74 -16.62 -1.60
N GLY A 967 -5.65 -15.61 -0.73
CA GLY A 967 -5.75 -14.19 -1.09
C GLY A 967 -7.16 -13.67 -0.93
N ASP A 968 -7.60 -12.83 -1.86
CA ASP A 968 -8.90 -12.15 -1.78
C ASP A 968 -10.07 -12.92 -2.42
N THR A 969 -9.80 -14.06 -3.06
CA THR A 969 -10.82 -14.98 -3.56
C THR A 969 -11.68 -15.55 -2.45
N LEU A 970 -12.94 -15.90 -2.75
CA LEU A 970 -13.81 -16.63 -1.83
C LEU A 970 -13.51 -18.12 -1.96
N GLY A 971 -12.67 -18.65 -1.07
CA GLY A 971 -12.19 -20.03 -1.13
C GLY A 971 -13.17 -21.01 -0.49
N VAL A 972 -13.41 -22.15 -1.14
CA VAL A 972 -14.21 -23.27 -0.64
C VAL A 972 -13.35 -24.52 -0.64
N VAL A 973 -13.13 -25.09 0.54
CA VAL A 973 -12.48 -26.39 0.71
C VAL A 973 -13.56 -27.43 0.97
N VAL A 974 -13.77 -28.36 0.05
CA VAL A 974 -14.79 -29.41 0.19
C VAL A 974 -14.40 -30.44 1.26
N SER A 975 -15.37 -31.11 1.90
CA SER A 975 -15.08 -31.89 3.11
C SER A 975 -14.24 -33.15 2.87
N ASN A 976 -14.15 -33.63 1.63
CA ASN A 976 -13.29 -34.74 1.20
C ASN A 976 -11.85 -34.30 0.82
N HIS A 977 -11.44 -33.09 1.21
CA HIS A 977 -10.11 -32.56 0.95
C HIS A 977 -8.97 -33.39 1.58
N THR A 978 -7.80 -33.28 0.96
CA THR A 978 -6.54 -33.83 1.45
C THR A 978 -5.96 -33.00 2.62
N PRO A 979 -5.18 -33.60 3.55
CA PRO A 979 -4.61 -32.90 4.71
C PRO A 979 -3.76 -31.65 4.37
N GLU A 980 -3.25 -31.53 3.15
CA GLU A 980 -2.43 -30.43 2.68
C GLU A 980 -3.17 -29.07 2.65
N LEU A 981 -4.50 -29.08 2.58
CA LEU A 981 -5.32 -27.87 2.63
C LEU A 981 -5.64 -27.42 4.06
N GLU A 982 -5.37 -28.23 5.08
CA GLU A 982 -5.70 -27.92 6.48
C GLU A 982 -5.02 -26.65 7.00
N ARG A 983 -3.88 -26.27 6.40
CA ARG A 983 -3.18 -25.00 6.65
C ARG A 983 -3.97 -23.74 6.25
N LEU A 984 -5.05 -23.89 5.49
CA LEU A 984 -5.97 -22.80 5.14
C LEU A 984 -7.04 -22.59 6.21
N ARG A 985 -7.21 -23.51 7.16
CA ARG A 985 -8.24 -23.41 8.19
C ARG A 985 -8.03 -22.16 9.05
N GLY A 986 -9.12 -21.43 9.27
CA GLY A 986 -9.12 -20.17 10.02
C GLY A 986 -8.63 -18.96 9.22
N ARG A 987 -8.33 -19.11 7.91
CA ARG A 987 -8.11 -17.94 7.05
C ARG A 987 -9.44 -17.23 6.80
N PRO A 988 -9.50 -15.88 6.84
CA PRO A 988 -10.76 -15.14 6.82
C PRO A 988 -11.69 -15.47 5.64
N ARG A 989 -11.13 -15.66 4.44
CA ARG A 989 -11.90 -15.86 3.19
C ARG A 989 -11.91 -17.30 2.71
N VAL A 990 -11.60 -18.27 3.58
CA VAL A 990 -11.63 -19.70 3.23
C VAL A 990 -12.67 -20.42 4.08
N TYR A 991 -13.72 -20.89 3.43
CA TYR A 991 -14.75 -21.71 4.01
C TYR A 991 -14.40 -23.20 3.87
N PHE A 992 -14.47 -23.94 4.98
CA PHE A 992 -14.37 -25.39 4.96
C PHE A 992 -15.78 -25.96 5.00
N ALA A 993 -16.23 -26.51 3.88
CA ALA A 993 -17.55 -27.10 3.75
C ALA A 993 -17.67 -28.36 4.62
N ASN A 994 -18.90 -28.65 5.06
CA ASN A 994 -19.24 -29.89 5.74
C ASN A 994 -19.53 -31.01 4.71
N SER A 995 -19.99 -30.64 3.52
CA SER A 995 -20.26 -31.58 2.43
C SER A 995 -19.08 -31.77 1.47
N PRO A 996 -18.95 -32.97 0.88
CA PRO A 996 -17.93 -33.26 -0.12
C PRO A 996 -18.38 -32.82 -1.51
N HIS A 997 -17.45 -32.80 -2.46
CA HIS A 997 -17.73 -32.66 -3.89
C HIS A 997 -18.58 -31.41 -4.23
N ALA A 998 -19.38 -31.46 -5.31
CA ALA A 998 -20.22 -30.35 -5.77
C ALA A 998 -21.20 -29.84 -4.70
N ARG A 999 -21.57 -30.70 -3.74
CA ARG A 999 -22.42 -30.30 -2.61
C ARG A 999 -21.71 -29.32 -1.67
N GLY A 1000 -20.40 -29.48 -1.47
CA GLY A 1000 -19.59 -28.50 -0.73
C GLY A 1000 -19.49 -27.15 -1.45
N ILE A 1001 -19.51 -27.14 -2.79
CA ILE A 1001 -19.57 -25.90 -3.59
C ILE A 1001 -20.87 -25.15 -3.34
N LEU A 1002 -22.01 -25.86 -3.35
CA LEU A 1002 -23.32 -25.30 -3.02
C LEU A 1002 -23.35 -24.70 -1.61
N GLU A 1003 -22.78 -25.38 -0.61
CA GLU A 1003 -22.63 -24.81 0.75
C GLU A 1003 -21.80 -23.52 0.75
N GLY A 1004 -20.74 -23.46 -0.06
CA GLY A 1004 -19.94 -22.26 -0.24
C GLY A 1004 -20.71 -21.11 -0.90
N ILE A 1005 -21.52 -21.41 -1.92
CA ILE A 1005 -22.42 -20.44 -2.55
C ILE A 1005 -23.35 -19.82 -1.51
N ASP A 1006 -23.97 -20.65 -0.67
CA ASP A 1006 -24.88 -20.19 0.38
C ASP A 1006 -24.14 -19.40 1.47
N TYR A 1007 -22.97 -19.88 1.91
CA TYR A 1007 -22.17 -19.25 2.97
C TYR A 1007 -21.77 -17.80 2.61
N TYR A 1008 -21.34 -17.59 1.36
CA TYR A 1008 -20.92 -16.29 0.87
C TYR A 1008 -22.06 -15.46 0.27
N ASP A 1009 -23.30 -15.95 0.27
CA ASP A 1009 -24.41 -15.37 -0.51
C ASP A 1009 -23.97 -15.04 -1.95
N PHE A 1010 -23.25 -15.99 -2.58
CA PHE A 1010 -22.52 -15.74 -3.82
C PHE A 1010 -23.44 -15.46 -5.02
N LEU A 1011 -24.71 -15.86 -4.95
CA LEU A 1011 -25.70 -15.56 -5.98
C LEU A 1011 -26.60 -14.36 -5.64
N GLY A 1012 -26.53 -13.85 -4.41
CA GLY A 1012 -27.19 -12.62 -3.95
C GLY A 1012 -26.18 -11.49 -3.74
N ASP A 1013 -26.15 -10.93 -2.53
CA ASP A 1013 -25.23 -9.87 -2.14
C ASP A 1013 -23.98 -10.48 -1.52
N ILE A 1014 -22.92 -10.61 -2.32
CA ILE A 1014 -21.67 -11.29 -1.91
C ILE A 1014 -21.23 -10.82 -0.53
N ARG A 1015 -21.24 -11.76 0.41
CA ARG A 1015 -20.86 -11.55 1.79
C ARG A 1015 -19.39 -11.87 1.98
N ILE A 1016 -18.59 -10.85 2.22
CA ILE A 1016 -17.16 -11.01 2.49
C ILE A 1016 -16.97 -11.15 4.01
N PRO A 1017 -16.42 -12.27 4.51
CA PRO A 1017 -16.12 -12.39 5.94
C PRO A 1017 -15.08 -11.33 6.36
N PRO A 1018 -15.26 -10.68 7.52
CA PRO A 1018 -14.30 -9.70 8.02
C PRO A 1018 -12.95 -10.37 8.34
N GLU A 1019 -11.85 -9.66 8.08
CA GLU A 1019 -10.49 -10.12 8.41
C GLU A 1019 -10.17 -10.04 9.92
N GLU A 1020 -11.03 -9.38 10.69
CA GLU A 1020 -10.93 -9.29 12.15
C GLU A 1020 -11.57 -10.53 12.80
N GLN A 1021 -10.74 -11.55 13.09
CA GLN A 1021 -11.03 -12.46 14.20
C GLN A 1021 -10.29 -11.92 15.44
N GLU A 1022 -11.05 -11.79 16.53
CA GLU A 1022 -10.73 -11.16 17.84
C GLU A 1022 -9.23 -11.14 18.25
#